data_AF-A0A960NR14-F1
#
_entry.id   AF-A0A960NR14-F1
#
_cell.length_a   1.000
_cell.length_b   1.000
_cell.length_c   1.000
_cell.angle_alpha   90.00
_cell.angle_beta   90.00
_cell.angle_gamma   90.00
#
_symmetry.space_group_name_H-M   'P 1'
#
loop_
_entity.id
_entity.type
_entity.pdbx_description
1 polymer ?
#
loop_
_entity_poly.entity_id
_entity_poly.type
_entity_poly.pdbx_seq_one_letter_code
_entity_poly.pdbx_strand_id
1 'polypeptide(L)'
;MVLQKWKKYLFRPIREFCGLAEGATYFWPRWIVLRAVGLVYVLIFWNALTEARVLIGPSGIIPAEGLMPHLTNLFGGPVAAFFRAPSVFWLGAGDGAILFWSWVGMAAALAVVLNLWPRLALSVCWVVFLSFVSCYAIFSSTQMDQLMLEVALLCIPFAPAGLRPGLGHDSPPRPIVLFMVRWLLIRVMFESGLFKLLSGDPHWREFTAMDIMYETAPFPTILGYVDHNLPHVQHLFETALTFAAELLAPVLAIFAGRRGRWFAIITWTMLQAGIQLTANFGWLNFAAFGLGLVLLDDQMLAGLAKRLRLRRWHERLQAKAVPVTASPRASWRLRALRVALWLHFGIAMYDAVTVVTLGQASFSEDPNRPWHYAYMDFRSANAYTLYATFTPDRVGVEFTGSNDGGVTWRPYLYPNLPQQTDRICGFIAPRFLRFEATMQVVATLPERTSTVPLIALKLLERDPRIIALFENDPFAERPPTMMRMRRYQLKFTDWATWRETGDYWTKTYLDDYAPMFYIDASGRITEARSVEETMRVQAEQGNPAAQNYLGSAHMSGQAGARDLIQAERWFLLAAGQGFAGAEHNLGVLHSDPAFARYSRTEAARWFARAAERGFAPAQYAMGWLHEQGLGVPQNPSQAAKWYRAAAEQNEVNAQFRLGLCYYRGLGVRRDEVEALAWFTLAARQGDEDAAENARVLAQQLGNAAVAEARERADRYASLSGAAPTKP
;
A
#
# COMPACT_ATOMS: atom_id res chain seq x y z
N MET A 1 -53.68 -26.78 -15.38
CA MET A 1 -53.72 -26.31 -13.97
C MET A 1 -52.32 -26.10 -13.35
N VAL A 2 -51.37 -27.05 -13.49
CA VAL A 2 -49.98 -26.90 -13.02
C VAL A 2 -49.28 -25.70 -13.66
N LEU A 3 -49.31 -25.55 -14.99
CA LEU A 3 -48.78 -24.39 -15.71
C LEU A 3 -49.38 -23.03 -15.28
N GLN A 4 -50.65 -22.99 -14.86
CA GLN A 4 -51.28 -21.77 -14.34
C GLN A 4 -50.82 -21.46 -12.90
N LYS A 5 -50.62 -22.48 -12.06
CA LYS A 5 -49.98 -22.30 -10.75
C LYS A 5 -48.54 -21.82 -10.91
N TRP A 6 -47.75 -22.43 -11.78
CA TRP A 6 -46.38 -22.00 -12.11
C TRP A 6 -46.35 -20.56 -12.65
N LYS A 7 -47.26 -20.21 -13.57
CA LYS A 7 -47.38 -18.83 -14.05
C LYS A 7 -47.68 -17.85 -12.90
N LYS A 8 -48.55 -18.21 -11.97
CA LYS A 8 -48.89 -17.36 -10.82
C LYS A 8 -47.76 -17.23 -9.80
N TYR A 9 -47.04 -18.31 -9.51
CA TYR A 9 -45.95 -18.32 -8.51
C TYR A 9 -44.65 -17.70 -9.03
N LEU A 10 -44.32 -17.87 -10.30
CA LEU A 10 -43.07 -17.37 -10.88
C LEU A 10 -43.19 -15.94 -11.40
N PHE A 11 -44.27 -15.59 -12.10
CA PHE A 11 -44.38 -14.25 -12.71
C PHE A 11 -44.83 -13.16 -11.74
N ARG A 12 -45.49 -13.52 -10.63
CA ARG A 12 -45.90 -12.52 -9.63
C ARG A 12 -44.68 -11.85 -8.97
N PRO A 13 -43.70 -12.58 -8.42
CA PRO A 13 -42.46 -12.01 -7.89
C PRO A 13 -41.73 -11.14 -8.92
N ILE A 14 -41.64 -11.59 -10.18
CA ILE A 14 -40.99 -10.84 -11.26
C ILE A 14 -41.74 -9.53 -11.56
N ARG A 15 -43.07 -9.55 -11.63
CA ARG A 15 -43.87 -8.33 -11.79
C ARG A 15 -43.69 -7.37 -10.61
N GLU A 16 -43.62 -7.90 -9.38
CA GLU A 16 -43.34 -7.11 -8.17
C GLU A 16 -41.93 -6.50 -8.19
N PHE A 17 -40.94 -7.23 -8.70
CA PHE A 17 -39.57 -6.76 -8.90
C PHE A 17 -39.50 -5.63 -9.95
N CYS A 18 -40.25 -5.75 -11.05
CA CYS A 18 -40.33 -4.73 -12.10
C CYS A 18 -41.15 -3.47 -11.72
N GLY A 19 -41.70 -3.40 -10.50
CA GLY A 19 -42.53 -2.26 -10.08
C GLY A 19 -43.93 -2.25 -10.69
N LEU A 20 -44.42 -3.39 -11.17
CA LEU A 20 -45.74 -3.56 -11.78
C LEU A 20 -46.77 -4.13 -10.79
N ALA A 21 -46.47 -4.10 -9.49
CA ALA A 21 -47.36 -4.53 -8.43
C ALA A 21 -48.42 -3.47 -8.12
N GLU A 22 -49.66 -3.90 -7.97
CA GLU A 22 -50.76 -3.01 -7.59
C GLU A 22 -50.52 -2.39 -6.20
N GLY A 23 -50.65 -1.07 -6.10
CA GLY A 23 -50.51 -0.32 -4.85
C GLY A 23 -49.07 -0.13 -4.33
N ALA A 24 -48.05 -0.62 -5.03
CA ALA A 24 -46.66 -0.42 -4.64
C ALA A 24 -46.15 0.96 -5.10
N THR A 25 -45.68 1.76 -4.14
CA THR A 25 -45.03 3.05 -4.36
C THR A 25 -43.56 2.98 -3.93
N TYR A 26 -42.75 3.87 -4.51
CA TYR A 26 -41.28 3.85 -4.37
C TYR A 26 -40.72 5.23 -4.05
N PHE A 27 -41.52 6.09 -3.42
CA PHE A 27 -41.14 7.48 -3.22
C PHE A 27 -39.98 7.62 -2.24
N TRP A 28 -40.03 6.93 -1.10
CA TRP A 28 -38.97 7.01 -0.10
C TRP A 28 -37.69 6.30 -0.54
N PRO A 29 -37.72 5.02 -1.00
CA PRO A 29 -36.54 4.35 -1.51
C PRO A 29 -35.83 5.16 -2.59
N ARG A 30 -36.59 5.72 -3.55
CA ARG A 30 -36.05 6.60 -4.58
C ARG A 30 -35.26 7.75 -3.97
N TRP A 31 -35.86 8.47 -3.03
CA TRP A 31 -35.24 9.66 -2.47
C TRP A 31 -34.01 9.38 -1.63
N ILE A 32 -34.00 8.26 -0.90
CA ILE A 32 -32.81 7.86 -0.15
C ILE A 32 -31.65 7.55 -1.10
N VAL A 33 -31.93 6.82 -2.19
CA VAL A 33 -30.92 6.48 -3.21
C VAL A 33 -30.37 7.74 -3.89
N LEU A 34 -31.25 8.67 -4.31
CA LEU A 34 -30.81 9.91 -4.96
C LEU A 34 -29.94 10.77 -4.02
N ARG A 35 -30.26 10.82 -2.73
CA ARG A 35 -29.41 11.51 -1.74
C ARG A 35 -28.08 10.81 -1.51
N ALA A 36 -28.07 9.48 -1.45
CA ALA A 36 -26.83 8.72 -1.34
C ALA A 36 -25.91 9.01 -2.55
N VAL A 37 -26.44 8.97 -3.77
CA VAL A 37 -25.71 9.34 -4.99
C VAL A 37 -25.25 10.81 -4.96
N GLY A 38 -26.10 11.73 -4.51
CA GLY A 38 -25.73 13.14 -4.34
C GLY A 38 -24.58 13.34 -3.33
N LEU A 39 -24.63 12.68 -2.18
CA LEU A 39 -23.58 12.73 -1.16
C LEU A 39 -22.27 12.14 -1.68
N VAL A 40 -22.35 11.04 -2.42
CA VAL A 40 -21.22 10.43 -3.11
C VAL A 40 -20.59 11.43 -4.08
N TYR A 41 -21.38 12.14 -4.89
CA TYR A 41 -20.86 13.19 -5.77
C TYR A 41 -20.22 14.36 -5.00
N VAL A 42 -20.79 14.76 -3.86
CA VAL A 42 -20.17 15.77 -2.99
C VAL A 42 -18.77 15.32 -2.58
N LEU A 43 -18.62 14.06 -2.13
CA LEU A 43 -17.32 13.51 -1.75
C LEU A 43 -16.35 13.47 -2.93
N ILE A 44 -16.79 13.01 -4.11
CA ILE A 44 -15.97 12.97 -5.33
C ILE A 44 -15.44 14.37 -5.66
N PHE A 45 -16.33 15.36 -5.77
CA PHE A 45 -15.93 16.71 -6.17
C PHE A 45 -15.13 17.43 -5.09
N TRP A 46 -15.35 17.12 -3.81
CA TRP A 46 -14.54 17.66 -2.72
C TRP A 46 -13.08 17.24 -2.87
N ASN A 47 -12.85 15.94 -3.09
CA ASN A 47 -11.48 15.42 -3.24
C ASN A 47 -10.84 15.87 -4.56
N ALA A 48 -11.64 15.96 -5.64
CA ALA A 48 -11.16 16.55 -6.89
C ALA A 48 -10.67 18.00 -6.70
N LEU A 49 -11.38 18.82 -5.91
CA LEU A 49 -10.97 20.20 -5.61
C LEU A 49 -9.66 20.27 -4.82
N THR A 50 -9.44 19.35 -3.87
CA THR A 50 -8.21 19.31 -3.07
C THR A 50 -7.02 18.82 -3.90
N GLU A 51 -7.21 17.76 -4.66
CA GLU A 51 -6.13 17.12 -5.41
C GLU A 51 -5.78 17.86 -6.70
N ALA A 52 -6.75 18.47 -7.39
CA ALA A 52 -6.48 19.21 -8.63
C ALA A 52 -5.50 20.35 -8.40
N ARG A 53 -5.59 21.00 -7.22
CA ARG A 53 -4.66 22.07 -6.80
C ARG A 53 -3.22 21.61 -6.63
N VAL A 54 -3.03 20.32 -6.37
CA VAL A 54 -1.71 19.75 -6.04
C VAL A 54 -1.12 18.97 -7.21
N LEU A 55 -1.95 18.22 -7.94
CA LEU A 55 -1.49 17.26 -8.95
C LEU A 55 -1.48 17.82 -10.39
N ILE A 56 -2.54 18.50 -10.81
CA ILE A 56 -2.80 18.83 -12.24
C ILE A 56 -2.68 20.35 -12.53
N GLY A 57 -2.53 21.18 -11.49
CA GLY A 57 -2.62 22.64 -11.60
C GLY A 57 -1.48 23.37 -12.36
N PRO A 58 -1.35 24.72 -12.54
CA PRO A 58 -0.40 25.29 -13.50
C PRO A 58 1.01 25.27 -12.86
N SER A 59 1.06 24.85 -11.60
CA SER A 59 2.20 24.61 -10.76
C SER A 59 1.96 23.35 -9.92
N GLY A 60 1.01 22.49 -10.30
CA GLY A 60 0.93 21.12 -9.77
C GLY A 60 2.06 20.24 -10.32
N ILE A 61 2.14 18.98 -9.89
CA ILE A 61 3.21 18.04 -10.27
C ILE A 61 3.37 17.96 -11.80
N ILE A 62 2.24 17.93 -12.53
CA ILE A 62 2.23 17.99 -13.98
C ILE A 62 1.31 19.14 -14.42
N PRO A 63 1.86 20.26 -14.91
CA PRO A 63 1.06 21.35 -15.44
C PRO A 63 0.15 20.89 -16.56
N ALA A 64 -1.13 21.22 -16.49
CA ALA A 64 -2.13 20.79 -17.47
C ALA A 64 -1.80 21.18 -18.94
N GLU A 65 -1.04 22.26 -19.14
CA GLU A 65 -0.56 22.69 -20.47
C GLU A 65 0.46 21.70 -21.08
N GLY A 66 1.29 21.05 -20.26
CA GLY A 66 2.24 20.01 -20.69
C GLY A 66 1.65 18.61 -20.78
N LEU A 67 0.45 18.40 -20.22
CA LEU A 67 -0.23 17.11 -20.15
C LEU A 67 -0.70 16.61 -21.52
N MET A 68 -1.08 17.53 -22.42
CA MET A 68 -1.78 17.19 -23.65
C MET A 68 -0.90 16.57 -24.74
N PRO A 69 0.33 17.06 -24.99
CA PRO A 69 1.30 16.35 -25.82
C PRO A 69 1.60 14.94 -25.27
N HIS A 70 1.68 14.81 -23.94
CA HIS A 70 1.94 13.52 -23.28
C HIS A 70 0.79 12.52 -23.49
N LEU A 71 -0.46 12.97 -23.30
CA LEU A 71 -1.66 12.17 -23.54
C LEU A 71 -1.82 11.74 -25.00
N THR A 72 -1.48 12.60 -25.95
CA THR A 72 -1.55 12.29 -27.39
C THR A 72 -0.55 11.20 -27.77
N ASN A 73 0.65 11.25 -27.20
CA ASN A 73 1.69 10.24 -27.39
C ASN A 73 1.34 8.91 -26.70
N LEU A 74 0.74 8.96 -25.50
CA LEU A 74 0.32 7.77 -24.74
C LEU A 74 -0.83 7.00 -25.40
N PHE A 75 -1.82 7.69 -25.97
CA PHE A 75 -3.06 7.08 -26.44
C PHE A 75 -3.22 7.02 -27.97
N GLY A 76 -2.16 7.36 -28.72
CA GLY A 76 -2.02 6.99 -30.14
C GLY A 76 -2.91 7.75 -31.13
N GLY A 77 -3.43 8.93 -30.78
CA GLY A 77 -4.13 9.79 -31.74
C GLY A 77 -5.06 10.86 -31.14
N PRO A 78 -5.49 11.84 -31.96
CA PRO A 78 -6.23 13.03 -31.51
C PRO A 78 -7.63 12.70 -30.96
N VAL A 79 -8.28 11.65 -31.47
CA VAL A 79 -9.61 11.24 -31.01
C VAL A 79 -9.55 10.62 -29.61
N ALA A 80 -8.59 9.73 -29.36
CA ALA A 80 -8.39 9.13 -28.03
C ALA A 80 -7.94 10.18 -27.01
N ALA A 81 -7.13 11.15 -27.45
CA ALA A 81 -6.69 12.27 -26.64
C ALA A 81 -7.84 13.20 -26.22
N PHE A 82 -8.79 13.48 -27.13
CA PHE A 82 -9.98 14.31 -26.84
C PHE A 82 -10.86 13.73 -25.73
N PHE A 83 -11.11 12.43 -25.75
CA PHE A 83 -11.90 11.76 -24.70
C PHE A 83 -11.17 11.66 -23.35
N ARG A 84 -9.85 11.92 -23.29
CA ARG A 84 -9.03 11.88 -22.08
C ARG A 84 -8.57 13.26 -21.59
N ALA A 85 -9.18 14.32 -22.11
CA ALA A 85 -8.81 15.70 -21.81
C ALA A 85 -9.36 16.20 -20.44
N PRO A 86 -8.72 17.22 -19.81
CA PRO A 86 -8.98 17.61 -18.41
C PRO A 86 -10.33 18.24 -18.06
N SER A 87 -11.04 18.82 -19.03
CA SER A 87 -12.31 19.49 -18.76
C SER A 87 -13.22 19.45 -19.99
N VAL A 88 -14.53 19.35 -19.73
CA VAL A 88 -15.63 18.83 -20.57
C VAL A 88 -15.47 19.14 -22.06
N PHE A 89 -14.60 18.40 -22.76
CA PHE A 89 -14.36 18.52 -24.20
C PHE A 89 -13.62 19.79 -24.67
N TRP A 90 -12.72 20.33 -23.84
CA TRP A 90 -11.68 21.31 -24.19
C TRP A 90 -12.08 22.80 -24.20
N LEU A 91 -12.96 23.22 -23.29
CA LEU A 91 -13.27 24.65 -23.09
C LEU A 91 -12.20 25.42 -22.26
N GLY A 92 -11.25 24.70 -21.66
CA GLY A 92 -10.08 25.29 -20.99
C GLY A 92 -9.26 24.22 -20.28
N ALA A 93 -7.98 24.09 -20.61
CA ALA A 93 -7.06 23.15 -19.92
C ALA A 93 -6.36 23.79 -18.72
N GLY A 94 -6.48 25.10 -18.52
CA GLY A 94 -5.88 25.78 -17.38
C GLY A 94 -6.62 25.48 -16.07
N ASP A 95 -5.94 25.71 -14.96
CA ASP A 95 -6.42 25.45 -13.60
C ASP A 95 -7.75 26.03 -13.21
N GLY A 96 -8.00 27.24 -13.69
CA GLY A 96 -9.28 27.90 -13.48
C GLY A 96 -10.41 27.01 -13.97
N ALA A 97 -10.23 26.29 -15.09
CA ALA A 97 -11.25 25.43 -15.67
C ALA A 97 -11.49 24.16 -14.86
N ILE A 98 -10.43 23.45 -14.44
CA ILE A 98 -10.58 22.24 -13.61
C ILE A 98 -11.25 22.61 -12.29
N LEU A 99 -10.77 23.63 -11.59
CA LEU A 99 -11.38 24.07 -10.32
C LEU A 99 -12.82 24.55 -10.52
N PHE A 100 -13.09 25.33 -11.57
CA PHE A 100 -14.43 25.81 -11.89
C PHE A 100 -15.40 24.65 -12.08
N TRP A 101 -15.06 23.67 -12.92
CA TRP A 101 -15.94 22.53 -13.18
C TRP A 101 -16.12 21.64 -11.96
N SER A 102 -15.09 21.46 -11.11
CA SER A 102 -15.27 20.77 -9.83
C SER A 102 -16.24 21.50 -8.90
N TRP A 103 -16.18 22.84 -8.83
CA TRP A 103 -17.15 23.63 -8.06
C TRP A 103 -18.57 23.57 -8.63
N VAL A 104 -18.72 23.56 -9.96
CA VAL A 104 -20.02 23.35 -10.62
C VAL A 104 -20.58 21.97 -10.27
N GLY A 105 -19.75 20.93 -10.34
CA GLY A 105 -20.11 19.58 -9.91
C GLY A 105 -20.51 19.53 -8.44
N MET A 106 -19.76 20.18 -7.56
CA MET A 106 -20.05 20.29 -6.13
C MET A 106 -21.41 20.95 -5.87
N ALA A 107 -21.68 22.09 -6.50
CA ALA A 107 -22.94 22.81 -6.35
C ALA A 107 -24.12 21.96 -6.86
N ALA A 108 -23.95 21.27 -7.99
CA ALA A 108 -24.95 20.35 -8.52
C ALA A 108 -25.18 19.16 -7.56
N ALA A 109 -24.12 18.58 -6.99
CA ALA A 109 -24.23 17.46 -6.05
C ALA A 109 -25.02 17.87 -4.79
N LEU A 110 -24.71 19.03 -4.22
CA LEU A 110 -25.47 19.62 -3.12
C LEU A 110 -26.93 19.89 -3.52
N ALA A 111 -27.19 20.34 -4.74
CA ALA A 111 -28.54 20.53 -5.25
C ALA A 111 -29.33 19.21 -5.30
N VAL A 112 -28.69 18.08 -5.65
CA VAL A 112 -29.33 16.74 -5.56
C VAL A 112 -29.72 16.42 -4.12
N VAL A 113 -28.80 16.60 -3.17
CA VAL A 113 -29.02 16.31 -1.73
C VAL A 113 -30.15 17.17 -1.16
N LEU A 114 -30.16 18.45 -1.52
CA LEU A 114 -31.14 19.45 -1.07
C LEU A 114 -32.46 19.41 -1.85
N ASN A 115 -32.64 18.48 -2.79
CA ASN A 115 -33.85 18.37 -3.61
C ASN A 115 -34.13 19.65 -4.43
N LEU A 116 -33.09 20.25 -4.99
CA LEU A 116 -33.14 21.40 -5.88
C LEU A 116 -32.90 20.94 -7.31
N TRP A 117 -33.99 20.75 -8.06
CA TRP A 117 -33.95 20.30 -9.46
C TRP A 117 -33.09 19.04 -9.72
N PRO A 118 -33.43 17.91 -9.08
CA PRO A 118 -32.51 16.78 -8.91
C PRO A 118 -32.11 16.13 -10.24
N ARG A 119 -33.03 16.10 -11.21
CA ARG A 119 -32.76 15.54 -12.54
C ARG A 119 -31.72 16.37 -13.31
N LEU A 120 -31.83 17.69 -13.28
CA LEU A 120 -30.86 18.58 -13.92
C LEU A 120 -29.53 18.51 -13.19
N ALA A 121 -29.58 18.60 -11.86
CA ALA A 121 -28.40 18.53 -11.01
C ALA A 121 -27.60 17.22 -11.22
N LEU A 122 -28.26 16.06 -11.24
CA LEU A 122 -27.60 14.78 -11.56
C LEU A 122 -27.02 14.75 -12.97
N SER A 123 -27.69 15.36 -13.96
CA SER A 123 -27.16 15.44 -15.32
C SER A 123 -25.89 16.27 -15.37
N VAL A 124 -25.85 17.40 -14.64
CA VAL A 124 -24.65 18.23 -14.50
C VAL A 124 -23.55 17.44 -13.79
N CYS A 125 -23.83 16.79 -12.65
CA CYS A 125 -22.85 15.95 -11.97
C CYS A 125 -22.27 14.89 -12.90
N TRP A 126 -23.11 14.19 -13.67
CA TRP A 126 -22.68 13.12 -14.56
C TRP A 126 -21.78 13.63 -15.69
N VAL A 127 -22.15 14.72 -16.36
CA VAL A 127 -21.35 15.32 -17.44
C VAL A 127 -20.02 15.83 -16.92
N VAL A 128 -20.04 16.55 -15.79
CA VAL A 128 -18.82 17.08 -15.17
C VAL A 128 -17.91 15.91 -14.77
N PHE A 129 -18.46 14.92 -14.05
CA PHE A 129 -17.72 13.75 -13.60
C PHE A 129 -17.09 13.00 -14.76
N LEU A 130 -17.84 12.71 -15.84
CA LEU A 130 -17.31 12.03 -17.03
C LEU A 130 -16.03 12.69 -17.56
N SER A 131 -15.96 14.02 -17.56
CA SER A 131 -14.75 14.72 -17.97
C SER A 131 -13.59 14.64 -16.96
N PHE A 132 -13.88 14.59 -15.66
CA PHE A 132 -12.85 14.45 -14.62
C PHE A 132 -12.21 13.07 -14.62
N VAL A 133 -13.04 12.03 -14.73
CA VAL A 133 -12.66 10.61 -14.77
C VAL A 133 -11.59 10.39 -15.82
N SER A 134 -11.82 10.89 -17.04
CA SER A 134 -10.92 10.64 -18.15
C SER A 134 -9.57 11.36 -18.02
N CYS A 135 -9.53 12.49 -17.30
CA CYS A 135 -8.31 13.23 -16.99
C CYS A 135 -7.47 12.58 -15.90
N TYR A 136 -8.13 12.13 -14.83
CA TYR A 136 -7.46 11.59 -13.65
C TYR A 136 -6.94 10.16 -13.83
N ALA A 137 -7.26 9.51 -14.96
CA ALA A 137 -6.75 8.20 -15.33
C ALA A 137 -5.20 8.09 -15.29
N ILE A 138 -4.49 9.22 -15.35
CA ILE A 138 -3.01 9.32 -15.24
C ILE A 138 -2.53 9.14 -13.78
N PHE A 139 -3.33 9.58 -12.81
CA PHE A 139 -3.01 9.50 -11.38
C PHE A 139 -3.74 8.35 -10.67
N SER A 140 -4.80 7.81 -11.25
CA SER A 140 -5.50 6.64 -10.72
C SER A 140 -6.12 5.84 -11.88
N SER A 141 -5.48 4.76 -12.30
CA SER A 141 -5.99 3.88 -13.36
C SER A 141 -7.05 2.89 -12.87
N THR A 142 -7.22 2.72 -11.55
CA THR A 142 -8.04 1.64 -10.99
C THR A 142 -9.41 2.14 -10.49
N GLN A 143 -10.43 1.93 -11.36
CA GLN A 143 -11.81 1.52 -11.03
C GLN A 143 -12.88 2.44 -10.48
N MET A 144 -12.60 3.66 -10.10
CA MET A 144 -13.60 4.42 -9.34
C MET A 144 -14.80 4.97 -10.14
N ASP A 145 -14.90 4.74 -11.45
CA ASP A 145 -15.72 5.63 -12.28
C ASP A 145 -16.80 4.97 -13.13
N GLN A 146 -16.66 3.73 -13.59
CA GLN A 146 -17.62 3.12 -14.53
C GLN A 146 -18.97 2.79 -13.87
N LEU A 147 -18.96 2.05 -12.75
CA LEU A 147 -20.18 1.73 -12.03
C LEU A 147 -20.93 3.01 -11.62
N MET A 148 -20.20 4.06 -11.28
CA MET A 148 -20.80 5.30 -10.79
C MET A 148 -21.31 6.17 -11.93
N LEU A 149 -20.66 6.17 -13.08
CA LEU A 149 -21.20 6.69 -14.32
C LEU A 149 -22.49 5.95 -14.71
N GLU A 150 -22.55 4.62 -14.60
CA GLU A 150 -23.77 3.84 -14.86
C GLU A 150 -24.89 4.16 -13.87
N VAL A 151 -24.61 4.11 -12.56
CA VAL A 151 -25.57 4.39 -11.50
C VAL A 151 -26.15 5.79 -11.65
N ALA A 152 -25.30 6.79 -11.86
CA ALA A 152 -25.74 8.16 -12.03
C ALA A 152 -26.57 8.34 -13.31
N LEU A 153 -26.15 7.75 -14.43
CA LEU A 153 -26.90 7.78 -15.69
C LEU A 153 -28.31 7.19 -15.52
N LEU A 154 -28.43 6.05 -14.83
CA LEU A 154 -29.72 5.44 -14.52
C LEU A 154 -30.54 6.23 -13.48
N CYS A 155 -29.87 6.96 -12.59
CA CYS A 155 -30.52 7.82 -11.60
C CYS A 155 -31.13 9.10 -12.21
N ILE A 156 -30.64 9.59 -13.35
CA ILE A 156 -31.21 10.77 -14.05
C ILE A 156 -32.70 10.57 -14.39
N PRO A 157 -33.12 9.53 -15.15
CA PRO A 157 -34.53 9.29 -15.43
C PRO A 157 -35.31 8.79 -14.21
N PHE A 158 -34.62 8.32 -13.17
CA PHE A 158 -35.23 7.92 -11.89
C PHE A 158 -35.64 9.14 -11.06
N ALA A 159 -34.84 10.21 -11.11
CA ALA A 159 -35.08 11.46 -10.42
C ALA A 159 -36.35 12.18 -10.91
N PRO A 160 -37.13 12.78 -10.00
CA PRO A 160 -38.31 13.55 -10.39
C PRO A 160 -37.93 14.84 -11.14
N ALA A 161 -38.83 15.28 -12.02
CA ALA A 161 -38.66 16.49 -12.82
C ALA A 161 -39.04 17.75 -12.03
N GLY A 162 -38.52 18.91 -12.43
CA GLY A 162 -38.93 20.21 -11.91
C GLY A 162 -38.10 20.72 -10.73
N LEU A 163 -38.34 21.98 -10.37
CA LEU A 163 -37.71 22.66 -9.24
C LEU A 163 -38.44 22.28 -7.93
N ARG A 164 -37.72 21.79 -6.94
CA ARG A 164 -38.26 21.33 -5.62
C ARG A 164 -39.47 20.39 -5.74
N PRO A 165 -39.34 19.23 -6.41
CA PRO A 165 -40.46 18.30 -6.65
C PRO A 165 -41.01 17.59 -5.41
N GLY A 166 -40.59 17.95 -4.18
CA GLY A 166 -40.96 17.23 -2.97
C GLY A 166 -40.55 15.76 -3.06
N LEU A 167 -41.46 14.83 -2.74
CA LEU A 167 -41.21 13.39 -2.95
C LEU A 167 -41.39 12.94 -4.41
N GLY A 168 -41.76 13.85 -5.32
CA GLY A 168 -41.98 13.58 -6.74
C GLY A 168 -43.26 12.81 -7.00
N HIS A 169 -44.34 13.16 -6.30
CA HIS A 169 -45.67 12.56 -6.45
C HIS A 169 -46.21 12.75 -7.87
N ASP A 170 -45.97 13.92 -8.46
CA ASP A 170 -46.41 14.28 -9.83
C ASP A 170 -45.51 13.69 -10.93
N SER A 171 -44.41 13.04 -10.54
CA SER A 171 -43.47 12.39 -11.46
C SER A 171 -43.01 11.05 -10.87
N PRO A 172 -43.91 10.04 -10.76
CA PRO A 172 -43.56 8.73 -10.22
C PRO A 172 -42.48 8.03 -11.08
N PRO A 173 -41.64 7.17 -10.47
CA PRO A 173 -40.62 6.44 -11.22
C PRO A 173 -41.29 5.48 -12.22
N ARG A 174 -40.81 5.47 -13.46
CA ARG A 174 -41.33 4.55 -14.48
C ARG A 174 -40.90 3.12 -14.15
N PRO A 175 -41.77 2.09 -14.34
CA PRO A 175 -41.43 0.70 -14.06
C PRO A 175 -40.14 0.23 -14.72
N ILE A 176 -39.89 0.63 -15.97
CA ILE A 176 -38.66 0.28 -16.69
C ILE A 176 -37.40 0.86 -16.03
N VAL A 177 -37.47 2.10 -15.54
CA VAL A 177 -36.31 2.74 -14.89
C VAL A 177 -36.04 2.08 -13.54
N LEU A 178 -37.10 1.79 -12.77
CA LEU A 178 -36.96 1.05 -11.51
C LEU A 178 -36.38 -0.35 -11.76
N PHE A 179 -36.87 -1.06 -12.77
CA PHE A 179 -36.33 -2.35 -13.18
C PHE A 179 -34.83 -2.24 -13.49
N MET A 180 -34.41 -1.24 -14.26
CA MET A 180 -33.01 -1.10 -14.65
C MET A 180 -32.09 -0.76 -13.48
N VAL A 181 -32.49 0.13 -12.58
CA VAL A 181 -31.69 0.43 -11.38
C VAL A 181 -31.57 -0.80 -10.49
N ARG A 182 -32.65 -1.58 -10.33
CA ARG A 182 -32.59 -2.86 -9.60
C ARG A 182 -31.76 -3.89 -10.33
N TRP A 183 -31.89 -3.99 -11.64
CA TRP A 183 -31.14 -4.91 -12.47
C TRP A 183 -29.65 -4.62 -12.40
N LEU A 184 -29.25 -3.35 -12.41
CA LEU A 184 -27.85 -2.96 -12.20
C LEU A 184 -27.31 -3.51 -10.88
N LEU A 185 -28.06 -3.34 -9.77
CA LEU A 185 -27.68 -3.91 -8.48
C LEU A 185 -27.57 -5.45 -8.55
N ILE A 186 -28.57 -6.13 -9.13
CA ILE A 186 -28.54 -7.60 -9.28
C ILE A 186 -27.33 -8.04 -10.09
N ARG A 187 -27.07 -7.36 -11.21
CA ARG A 187 -25.96 -7.63 -12.12
C ARG A 187 -24.65 -7.54 -11.35
N VAL A 188 -24.42 -6.42 -10.66
CA VAL A 188 -23.21 -6.16 -9.87
C VAL A 188 -23.01 -7.23 -8.78
N MET A 189 -24.05 -7.58 -8.04
CA MET A 189 -23.96 -8.63 -7.00
C MET A 189 -23.66 -10.00 -7.61
N PHE A 190 -24.40 -10.38 -8.65
CA PHE A 190 -24.36 -11.72 -9.23
C PHE A 190 -23.11 -11.98 -10.07
N GLU A 191 -22.68 -11.01 -10.87
CA GLU A 191 -21.44 -11.10 -11.65
C GLU A 191 -20.23 -11.25 -10.73
N SER A 192 -20.18 -10.53 -9.60
CA SER A 192 -19.11 -10.67 -8.59
C SER A 192 -19.02 -12.10 -8.05
N GLY A 193 -20.14 -12.66 -7.57
CA GLY A 193 -20.17 -14.02 -7.02
C GLY A 193 -19.87 -15.09 -8.06
N LEU A 194 -20.38 -14.93 -9.28
CA LEU A 194 -20.17 -15.89 -10.36
C LEU A 194 -18.71 -15.88 -10.82
N PHE A 195 -18.10 -14.69 -10.91
CA PHE A 195 -16.70 -14.57 -11.26
C PHE A 195 -15.81 -15.29 -10.23
N LYS A 196 -16.06 -15.15 -8.92
CA LYS A 196 -15.29 -15.85 -7.87
C LYS A 196 -15.32 -17.37 -8.00
N LEU A 197 -16.43 -17.94 -8.49
CA LEU A 197 -16.52 -19.38 -8.76
C LEU A 197 -15.80 -19.79 -10.05
N LEU A 198 -15.82 -18.93 -11.08
CA LEU A 198 -15.37 -19.26 -12.43
C LEU A 198 -13.95 -18.80 -12.76
N SER A 199 -13.37 -17.89 -11.96
CA SER A 199 -12.04 -17.31 -12.16
C SER A 199 -10.95 -18.37 -12.12
N GLY A 200 -11.11 -19.36 -11.26
CA GLY A 200 -10.06 -20.34 -10.99
C GLY A 200 -8.98 -19.87 -10.03
N ASP A 201 -9.21 -18.74 -9.36
CA ASP A 201 -8.43 -18.31 -8.20
C ASP A 201 -8.42 -19.40 -7.12
N PRO A 202 -7.25 -19.91 -6.71
CA PRO A 202 -7.16 -20.96 -5.69
C PRO A 202 -7.73 -20.51 -4.35
N HIS A 203 -7.62 -19.23 -3.98
CA HIS A 203 -8.08 -18.75 -2.68
C HIS A 203 -9.60 -18.83 -2.52
N TRP A 204 -10.36 -18.59 -3.59
CA TRP A 204 -11.82 -18.77 -3.57
C TRP A 204 -12.25 -20.23 -3.64
N ARG A 205 -11.47 -21.09 -4.30
CA ARG A 205 -11.73 -22.54 -4.39
C ARG A 205 -11.43 -23.28 -3.09
N GLU A 206 -10.37 -22.85 -2.40
CA GLU A 206 -9.89 -23.43 -1.15
C GLU A 206 -10.45 -22.72 0.09
N PHE A 207 -11.31 -21.70 -0.12
CA PHE A 207 -11.94 -20.89 0.94
C PHE A 207 -10.96 -20.11 1.81
N THR A 208 -9.76 -19.82 1.31
CA THR A 208 -8.72 -19.03 1.99
C THR A 208 -8.72 -17.54 1.62
N ALA A 209 -9.63 -17.11 0.75
CA ALA A 209 -9.71 -15.73 0.28
C ALA A 209 -9.84 -14.70 1.41
N MET A 210 -10.60 -15.00 2.46
CA MET A 210 -10.76 -14.10 3.61
C MET A 210 -9.55 -14.11 4.55
N ASP A 211 -8.71 -15.17 4.54
CA ASP A 211 -7.48 -15.20 5.35
C ASP A 211 -6.50 -14.09 4.91
N ILE A 212 -6.44 -13.82 3.61
CA ILE A 212 -5.49 -12.89 2.99
C ILE A 212 -6.12 -11.54 2.62
N MET A 213 -7.45 -11.44 2.58
CA MET A 213 -8.15 -10.21 2.15
C MET A 213 -7.75 -9.01 3.00
N TYR A 214 -7.72 -9.16 4.33
CA TYR A 214 -7.51 -8.01 5.22
C TYR A 214 -6.05 -7.58 5.31
N GLU A 215 -5.10 -8.48 5.07
CA GLU A 215 -3.69 -8.12 4.90
C GLU A 215 -3.50 -7.22 3.66
N THR A 216 -4.26 -7.54 2.61
CA THR A 216 -4.26 -6.87 1.32
C THR A 216 -5.28 -5.73 1.23
N ALA A 217 -5.86 -5.26 2.34
CA ALA A 217 -6.68 -4.07 2.32
C ALA A 217 -5.83 -2.79 2.12
N PRO A 218 -6.35 -1.75 1.43
CA PRO A 218 -5.65 -0.46 1.31
C PRO A 218 -5.42 0.21 2.65
N PHE A 219 -6.49 0.22 3.46
CA PHE A 219 -6.59 0.98 4.70
C PHE A 219 -7.21 0.11 5.81
N PRO A 220 -6.56 -1.00 6.18
CA PRO A 220 -7.11 -1.90 7.19
C PRO A 220 -7.25 -1.20 8.54
N THR A 221 -8.41 -1.39 9.15
CA THR A 221 -8.71 -0.88 10.49
C THR A 221 -8.22 -1.85 11.56
N ILE A 222 -8.34 -1.42 12.81
CA ILE A 222 -8.22 -2.32 13.96
C ILE A 222 -9.18 -3.51 13.89
N LEU A 223 -10.37 -3.34 13.31
CA LEU A 223 -11.29 -4.46 13.13
C LEU A 223 -10.76 -5.43 12.08
N GLY A 224 -10.18 -4.94 10.97
CA GLY A 224 -9.52 -5.81 9.99
C GLY A 224 -8.32 -6.56 10.54
N TYR A 225 -7.55 -5.95 11.46
CA TYR A 225 -6.47 -6.64 12.17
C TYR A 225 -7.00 -7.76 13.09
N VAL A 226 -8.06 -7.45 13.85
CA VAL A 226 -8.72 -8.44 14.71
C VAL A 226 -9.22 -9.60 13.87
N ASP A 227 -9.89 -9.28 12.76
CA ASP A 227 -10.51 -10.24 11.85
C ASP A 227 -9.46 -11.15 11.23
N HIS A 228 -8.39 -10.58 10.66
CA HIS A 228 -7.27 -11.33 10.09
C HIS A 228 -6.68 -12.39 11.04
N ASN A 229 -6.62 -12.09 12.33
CA ASN A 229 -6.08 -13.01 13.32
C ASN A 229 -7.13 -13.97 13.93
N LEU A 230 -8.37 -13.99 13.40
CA LEU A 230 -9.36 -14.99 13.76
C LEU A 230 -9.01 -16.35 13.14
N PRO A 231 -9.45 -17.45 13.76
CA PRO A 231 -9.32 -18.77 13.16
C PRO A 231 -9.99 -18.85 11.78
N HIS A 232 -9.42 -19.66 10.89
CA HIS A 232 -9.93 -19.89 9.53
C HIS A 232 -11.42 -20.27 9.46
N VAL A 233 -12.00 -20.86 10.51
CA VAL A 233 -13.44 -21.18 10.56
C VAL A 233 -14.32 -19.92 10.48
N GLN A 234 -13.90 -18.80 11.08
CA GLN A 234 -14.59 -17.53 10.92
C GLN A 234 -14.51 -17.02 9.47
N HIS A 235 -13.33 -17.08 8.86
CA HIS A 235 -13.10 -16.72 7.46
C HIS A 235 -13.92 -17.57 6.47
N LEU A 236 -14.11 -18.86 6.76
CA LEU A 236 -15.01 -19.72 6.00
C LEU A 236 -16.46 -19.24 6.08
N PHE A 237 -16.92 -18.85 7.27
CA PHE A 237 -18.27 -18.29 7.44
C PHE A 237 -18.46 -16.99 6.65
N GLU A 238 -17.47 -16.09 6.66
CA GLU A 238 -17.49 -14.86 5.88
C GLU A 238 -17.49 -15.11 4.37
N THR A 239 -16.72 -16.09 3.93
CA THR A 239 -16.72 -16.56 2.54
C THR A 239 -18.11 -17.08 2.15
N ALA A 240 -18.74 -17.89 3.01
CA ALA A 240 -20.10 -18.38 2.78
C ALA A 240 -21.14 -17.24 2.79
N LEU A 241 -21.01 -16.27 3.70
CA LEU A 241 -21.87 -15.08 3.74
C LEU A 241 -21.73 -14.24 2.48
N THR A 242 -20.51 -14.11 1.96
CA THR A 242 -20.20 -13.42 0.70
C THR A 242 -20.90 -14.11 -0.47
N PHE A 243 -20.76 -15.43 -0.62
CA PHE A 243 -21.48 -16.18 -1.65
C PHE A 243 -23.00 -16.10 -1.48
N ALA A 244 -23.51 -16.09 -0.25
CA ALA A 244 -24.93 -15.91 0.00
C ALA A 244 -25.43 -14.52 -0.44
N ALA A 245 -24.64 -13.47 -0.21
CA ALA A 245 -24.96 -12.10 -0.63
C ALA A 245 -24.86 -11.90 -2.15
N GLU A 246 -23.94 -12.60 -2.80
CA GLU A 246 -23.64 -12.35 -4.21
C GLU A 246 -24.36 -13.32 -5.16
N LEU A 247 -24.62 -14.56 -4.75
CA LEU A 247 -25.27 -15.54 -5.62
C LEU A 247 -26.73 -15.80 -5.23
N LEU A 248 -27.00 -15.99 -3.94
CA LEU A 248 -28.32 -16.37 -3.47
C LEU A 248 -29.26 -15.17 -3.34
N ALA A 249 -28.79 -14.08 -2.74
CA ALA A 249 -29.58 -12.86 -2.53
C ALA A 249 -30.15 -12.26 -3.83
N PRO A 250 -29.40 -12.14 -4.95
CA PRO A 250 -29.96 -11.59 -6.18
C PRO A 250 -31.07 -12.47 -6.78
N VAL A 251 -30.89 -13.80 -6.74
CA VAL A 251 -31.90 -14.77 -7.19
C VAL A 251 -33.15 -14.65 -6.33
N LEU A 252 -33.02 -14.63 -5.00
CA LEU A 252 -34.15 -14.49 -4.10
C LEU A 252 -34.84 -13.12 -4.25
N ALA A 253 -34.10 -12.04 -4.49
CA ALA A 253 -34.68 -10.72 -4.72
C ALA A 253 -35.63 -10.68 -5.92
N ILE A 254 -35.36 -11.46 -6.97
CA ILE A 254 -36.19 -11.56 -8.17
C ILE A 254 -37.34 -12.54 -7.96
N PHE A 255 -37.05 -13.74 -7.46
CA PHE A 255 -37.99 -14.87 -7.53
C PHE A 255 -38.78 -15.13 -6.24
N ALA A 256 -38.36 -14.60 -5.08
CA ALA A 256 -39.02 -14.83 -3.78
C ALA A 256 -39.83 -13.61 -3.27
N GLY A 257 -40.11 -12.65 -4.15
CA GLY A 257 -40.95 -11.47 -3.87
C GLY A 257 -40.42 -10.63 -2.71
N ARG A 258 -41.30 -10.01 -1.91
CA ARG A 258 -40.89 -9.14 -0.79
C ARG A 258 -40.00 -9.82 0.26
N ARG A 259 -40.22 -11.11 0.54
CA ARG A 259 -39.40 -11.84 1.52
C ARG A 259 -37.97 -12.02 1.01
N GLY A 260 -37.83 -12.38 -0.27
CA GLY A 260 -36.52 -12.46 -0.92
C GLY A 260 -35.80 -11.13 -0.97
N ARG A 261 -36.51 -10.02 -1.24
CA ARG A 261 -35.92 -8.68 -1.21
C ARG A 261 -35.46 -8.26 0.18
N TRP A 262 -36.18 -8.66 1.25
CA TRP A 262 -35.72 -8.45 2.63
C TRP A 262 -34.46 -9.25 2.94
N PHE A 263 -34.41 -10.52 2.54
CA PHE A 263 -33.20 -11.32 2.67
C PHE A 263 -32.03 -10.66 1.95
N ALA A 264 -32.21 -10.30 0.68
CA ALA A 264 -31.17 -9.70 -0.13
C ALA A 264 -30.62 -8.40 0.46
N ILE A 265 -31.48 -7.48 0.90
CA ILE A 265 -31.00 -6.22 1.49
C ILE A 265 -30.28 -6.45 2.82
N ILE A 266 -30.73 -7.39 3.67
CA ILE A 266 -30.08 -7.68 4.95
C ILE A 266 -28.69 -8.25 4.71
N THR A 267 -28.58 -9.30 3.90
CA THR A 267 -27.30 -9.95 3.62
C THR A 267 -26.33 -9.00 2.93
N TRP A 268 -26.82 -8.21 1.97
CA TRP A 268 -26.02 -7.18 1.30
C TRP A 268 -25.53 -6.10 2.26
N THR A 269 -26.42 -5.56 3.10
CA THR A 269 -26.06 -4.51 4.07
C THR A 269 -25.04 -5.03 5.08
N MET A 270 -25.17 -6.27 5.55
CA MET A 270 -24.20 -6.88 6.47
C MET A 270 -22.83 -7.06 5.81
N LEU A 271 -22.78 -7.60 4.59
CA LEU A 271 -21.53 -7.75 3.85
C LEU A 271 -20.84 -6.40 3.63
N GLN A 272 -21.59 -5.40 3.14
CA GLN A 272 -21.04 -4.07 2.89
C GLN A 272 -20.58 -3.38 4.18
N ALA A 273 -21.25 -3.63 5.31
CA ALA A 273 -20.85 -3.10 6.61
C ALA A 273 -19.56 -3.74 7.11
N GLY A 274 -19.47 -5.07 7.03
CA GLY A 274 -18.27 -5.81 7.42
C GLY A 274 -17.05 -5.27 6.67
N ILE A 275 -17.13 -5.25 5.34
CA ILE A 275 -16.00 -4.84 4.51
C ILE A 275 -15.60 -3.37 4.76
N GLN A 276 -16.57 -2.48 5.01
CA GLN A 276 -16.25 -1.09 5.36
C GLN A 276 -15.59 -0.95 6.73
N LEU A 277 -16.06 -1.72 7.71
CA LEU A 277 -15.54 -1.66 9.07
C LEU A 277 -14.15 -2.28 9.18
N THR A 278 -13.83 -3.32 8.40
CA THR A 278 -12.54 -4.02 8.46
C THR A 278 -11.47 -3.40 7.57
N ALA A 279 -11.86 -2.89 6.40
CA ALA A 279 -10.90 -2.50 5.37
C ALA A 279 -11.06 -1.08 4.80
N ASN A 280 -12.01 -0.27 5.31
CA ASN A 280 -12.23 1.15 4.96
C ASN A 280 -12.29 1.43 3.45
N PHE A 281 -12.80 0.49 2.66
CA PHE A 281 -12.82 0.67 1.22
C PHE A 281 -13.78 1.78 0.80
N GLY A 282 -13.25 2.90 0.34
CA GLY A 282 -13.87 4.22 0.14
C GLY A 282 -15.36 4.35 -0.29
N TRP A 283 -15.66 5.31 -1.17
CA TRP A 283 -17.02 5.78 -1.39
C TRP A 283 -17.90 4.84 -2.24
N LEU A 284 -17.30 3.98 -3.05
CA LEU A 284 -18.01 3.06 -3.95
C LEU A 284 -18.93 2.10 -3.17
N ASN A 285 -18.48 1.65 -2.01
CA ASN A 285 -19.26 0.76 -1.14
C ASN A 285 -20.37 1.50 -0.39
N PHE A 286 -20.21 2.79 -0.09
CA PHE A 286 -21.33 3.61 0.38
C PHE A 286 -22.41 3.76 -0.69
N ALA A 287 -22.02 3.90 -1.96
CA ALA A 287 -22.97 3.94 -3.06
C ALA A 287 -23.68 2.57 -3.22
N ALA A 288 -22.94 1.48 -3.04
CA ALA A 288 -23.43 0.10 -3.06
C ALA A 288 -24.46 -0.16 -1.94
N PHE A 289 -24.20 0.32 -0.72
CA PHE A 289 -25.17 0.38 0.38
C PHE A 289 -26.46 1.09 -0.04
N GLY A 290 -26.32 2.28 -0.65
CA GLY A 290 -27.44 3.08 -1.13
C GLY A 290 -28.28 2.34 -2.18
N LEU A 291 -27.65 1.66 -3.13
CA LEU A 291 -28.33 0.89 -4.18
C LEU A 291 -29.19 -0.25 -3.61
N GLY A 292 -28.74 -0.91 -2.54
CA GLY A 292 -29.50 -1.96 -1.86
C GLY A 292 -30.91 -1.51 -1.46
N LEU A 293 -31.08 -0.23 -1.12
CA LEU A 293 -32.37 0.34 -0.72
C LEU A 293 -33.39 0.39 -1.88
N VAL A 294 -32.95 0.31 -3.14
CA VAL A 294 -33.85 0.24 -4.30
C VAL A 294 -34.69 -1.05 -4.26
N LEU A 295 -34.26 -2.09 -3.55
CA LEU A 295 -35.03 -3.32 -3.36
C LEU A 295 -36.28 -3.13 -2.47
N LEU A 296 -36.34 -2.03 -1.71
CA LEU A 296 -37.48 -1.72 -0.84
C LEU A 296 -38.63 -1.06 -1.63
N ASP A 297 -39.83 -1.17 -1.07
CA ASP A 297 -41.01 -0.41 -1.47
C ASP A 297 -41.61 0.31 -0.24
N ASP A 298 -42.44 1.33 -0.48
CA ASP A 298 -43.00 2.14 0.61
C ASP A 298 -43.86 1.29 1.57
N GLN A 299 -44.45 0.18 1.12
CA GLN A 299 -45.21 -0.74 1.96
C GLN A 299 -44.30 -1.60 2.86
N MET A 300 -43.15 -2.04 2.35
CA MET A 300 -42.12 -2.73 3.13
C MET A 300 -41.61 -1.81 4.24
N LEU A 301 -41.31 -0.55 3.92
CA LEU A 301 -40.92 0.45 4.91
C LEU A 301 -42.04 0.71 5.94
N ALA A 302 -43.30 0.82 5.50
CA ALA A 302 -44.43 1.00 6.41
C ALA A 302 -44.58 -0.20 7.36
N GLY A 303 -44.42 -1.43 6.84
CA GLY A 303 -44.43 -2.65 7.62
C GLY A 303 -43.32 -2.70 8.67
N LEU A 304 -42.11 -2.27 8.31
CA LEU A 304 -40.99 -2.14 9.25
C LEU A 304 -41.28 -1.08 10.33
N ALA A 305 -41.74 0.11 9.94
CA ALA A 305 -42.10 1.18 10.88
C ALA A 305 -43.18 0.73 11.88
N LYS A 306 -44.15 -0.09 11.44
CA LYS A 306 -45.15 -0.70 12.32
C LYS A 306 -44.52 -1.65 13.34
N ARG A 307 -43.60 -2.53 12.90
CA ARG A 307 -42.89 -3.47 13.78
C ARG A 307 -42.02 -2.76 14.82
N LEU A 308 -41.36 -1.67 14.41
CA LEU A 308 -40.54 -0.82 15.28
C LEU A 308 -41.35 0.18 16.13
N ARG A 309 -42.69 0.11 16.10
CA ARG A 309 -43.60 1.01 16.85
C ARG A 309 -43.44 2.51 16.51
N LEU A 310 -42.96 2.84 15.31
CA LEU A 310 -42.76 4.21 14.83
C LEU A 310 -44.05 4.76 14.19
N ARG A 311 -45.07 5.06 15.03
CA ARG A 311 -46.43 5.44 14.58
C ARG A 311 -46.46 6.58 13.56
N ARG A 312 -45.77 7.69 13.82
CA ARG A 312 -45.71 8.86 12.92
C ARG A 312 -45.14 8.52 11.54
N TRP A 313 -44.15 7.62 11.49
CA TRP A 313 -43.52 7.19 10.24
C TRP A 313 -44.42 6.23 9.46
N HIS A 314 -45.07 5.29 10.15
CA HIS A 314 -46.04 4.39 9.55
C HIS A 314 -47.18 5.16 8.86
N GLU A 315 -47.77 6.13 9.56
CA GLU A 315 -48.83 6.99 9.02
C GLU A 315 -48.35 7.80 7.80
N ARG A 316 -47.15 8.40 7.87
CA ARG A 316 -46.55 9.15 6.74
C ARG A 316 -46.27 8.29 5.51
N LEU A 317 -45.87 7.03 5.69
CA LEU A 317 -45.59 6.09 4.60
C LEU A 317 -46.88 5.59 3.94
N GLN A 318 -47.98 5.49 4.70
CA GLN A 318 -49.29 5.07 4.17
C GLN A 318 -50.08 6.19 3.49
N ALA A 319 -49.99 7.43 4.00
CA ALA A 319 -50.84 8.55 3.57
C ALA A 319 -50.65 9.02 2.11
N LYS A 320 -49.69 8.45 1.36
CA LYS A 320 -49.23 8.96 0.05
C LYS A 320 -49.30 7.95 -1.10
N ALA A 321 -50.00 6.83 -0.92
CA ALA A 321 -50.23 5.84 -1.97
C ALA A 321 -51.28 6.33 -2.98
N VAL A 322 -50.88 7.17 -3.94
CA VAL A 322 -51.73 7.51 -5.08
C VAL A 322 -51.63 6.37 -6.12
N PRO A 323 -52.75 5.84 -6.64
CA PRO A 323 -52.70 4.85 -7.72
C PRO A 323 -52.02 5.46 -8.95
N VAL A 324 -51.10 4.70 -9.55
CA VAL A 324 -50.46 5.08 -10.82
C VAL A 324 -51.56 5.15 -11.89
N THR A 325 -52.04 6.36 -12.19
CA THR A 325 -52.88 6.56 -13.37
C THR A 325 -51.99 6.39 -14.60
N ALA A 326 -52.39 5.49 -15.49
CA ALA A 326 -51.69 5.26 -16.74
C ALA A 326 -51.63 6.58 -17.52
N SER A 327 -50.44 7.15 -17.73
CA SER A 327 -50.31 8.33 -18.58
C SER A 327 -50.55 7.95 -20.05
N PRO A 328 -51.03 8.88 -20.89
CA PRO A 328 -51.33 8.62 -22.29
C PRO A 328 -50.08 8.26 -23.09
N ARG A 329 -50.31 7.57 -24.22
CA ARG A 329 -49.33 7.03 -25.17
C ARG A 329 -48.13 7.95 -25.38
N ALA A 330 -46.93 7.41 -25.18
CA ALA A 330 -45.70 8.14 -25.41
C ALA A 330 -45.23 8.04 -26.86
N SER A 331 -44.88 9.20 -27.40
CA SER A 331 -44.29 9.47 -28.71
C SER A 331 -42.91 8.84 -28.89
N TRP A 332 -42.37 8.95 -30.11
CA TRP A 332 -41.06 8.47 -30.57
C TRP A 332 -39.90 8.52 -29.54
N ARG A 333 -39.90 9.49 -28.62
CA ARG A 333 -38.93 9.62 -27.51
C ARG A 333 -38.87 8.38 -26.60
N LEU A 334 -40.00 7.69 -26.39
CA LEU A 334 -40.04 6.48 -25.56
C LEU A 334 -39.50 5.24 -26.29
N ARG A 335 -39.61 5.21 -27.63
CA ARG A 335 -38.99 4.19 -28.47
C ARG A 335 -37.48 4.37 -28.51
N ALA A 336 -37.00 5.60 -28.70
CA ALA A 336 -35.58 5.92 -28.65
C ALA A 336 -34.95 5.54 -27.30
N LEU A 337 -35.61 5.89 -26.18
CA LEU A 337 -35.15 5.49 -24.85
C LEU A 337 -35.13 3.97 -24.68
N ARG A 338 -36.17 3.25 -25.13
CA ARG A 338 -36.18 1.77 -25.08
C ARG A 338 -35.03 1.15 -25.86
N VAL A 339 -34.76 1.65 -27.06
CA VAL A 339 -33.65 1.19 -27.91
C VAL A 339 -32.30 1.45 -27.23
N ALA A 340 -32.09 2.65 -26.69
CA ALA A 340 -30.85 2.99 -25.98
C ALA A 340 -30.62 2.09 -24.75
N LEU A 341 -31.68 1.78 -24.00
CA LEU A 341 -31.59 0.91 -22.83
C LEU A 341 -31.36 -0.55 -23.20
N TRP A 342 -31.91 -1.03 -24.33
CA TRP A 342 -31.63 -2.37 -24.86
C TRP A 342 -30.21 -2.49 -25.44
N LEU A 343 -29.72 -1.44 -26.10
CA LEU A 343 -28.32 -1.36 -26.53
C LEU A 343 -27.38 -1.41 -25.34
N HIS A 344 -27.66 -0.64 -24.29
CA HIS A 344 -26.88 -0.68 -23.06
C HIS A 344 -26.93 -2.06 -22.39
N PHE A 345 -28.10 -2.71 -22.33
CA PHE A 345 -28.23 -4.08 -21.85
C PHE A 345 -27.42 -5.08 -22.69
N GLY A 346 -27.46 -4.96 -24.01
CA GLY A 346 -26.69 -5.81 -24.94
C GLY A 346 -25.19 -5.62 -24.80
N ILE A 347 -24.72 -4.38 -24.66
CA ILE A 347 -23.30 -4.04 -24.42
C ILE A 347 -22.87 -4.60 -23.06
N ALA A 348 -23.63 -4.38 -21.99
CA ALA A 348 -23.30 -4.90 -20.67
C ALA A 348 -23.23 -6.44 -20.66
N MET A 349 -24.12 -7.12 -21.39
CA MET A 349 -24.10 -8.58 -21.49
C MET A 349 -22.92 -9.08 -22.34
N TYR A 350 -22.57 -8.37 -23.42
CA TYR A 350 -21.39 -8.66 -24.22
C TYR A 350 -20.11 -8.45 -23.41
N ASP A 351 -20.01 -7.38 -22.63
CA ASP A 351 -18.88 -7.11 -21.74
C ASP A 351 -18.77 -8.21 -20.68
N ALA A 352 -19.87 -8.59 -20.02
CA ALA A 352 -19.87 -9.66 -19.03
C ALA A 352 -19.41 -11.01 -19.62
N VAL A 353 -19.91 -11.39 -20.80
CA VAL A 353 -19.47 -12.61 -21.50
C VAL A 353 -18.00 -12.51 -21.90
N THR A 354 -17.57 -11.38 -22.45
CA THR A 354 -16.18 -11.16 -22.87
C THR A 354 -15.22 -11.22 -21.69
N VAL A 355 -15.59 -10.63 -20.55
CA VAL A 355 -14.84 -10.68 -19.29
C VAL A 355 -14.71 -12.11 -18.77
N VAL A 356 -15.80 -12.90 -18.76
CA VAL A 356 -15.76 -14.30 -18.32
C VAL A 356 -14.90 -15.15 -19.26
N THR A 357 -15.03 -14.94 -20.57
CA THR A 357 -14.33 -15.74 -21.59
C THR A 357 -12.83 -15.42 -21.66
N LEU A 358 -12.45 -14.14 -21.53
CA LEU A 358 -11.05 -13.70 -21.48
C LEU A 358 -10.42 -13.97 -20.11
N GLY A 359 -11.19 -13.90 -19.02
CA GLY A 359 -10.75 -14.26 -17.68
C GLY A 359 -10.20 -15.68 -17.62
N GLN A 360 -10.90 -16.66 -18.21
CA GLN A 360 -10.44 -18.05 -18.29
C GLN A 360 -9.12 -18.23 -19.07
N ALA A 361 -8.79 -17.33 -20.01
CA ALA A 361 -7.54 -17.37 -20.77
C ALA A 361 -6.35 -16.71 -20.03
N SER A 362 -6.61 -15.96 -18.95
CA SER A 362 -5.66 -15.00 -18.33
C SER A 362 -4.96 -15.49 -17.06
N PHE A 363 -5.24 -16.71 -16.58
CA PHE A 363 -4.62 -17.29 -15.38
C PHE A 363 -3.31 -18.04 -15.66
N SER A 364 -2.67 -17.82 -16.81
CA SER A 364 -1.29 -18.31 -17.02
C SER A 364 -0.33 -17.47 -16.18
N GLU A 365 0.46 -18.10 -15.32
CA GLU A 365 1.42 -17.49 -14.38
C GLU A 365 2.63 -16.79 -15.05
N ASP A 366 2.66 -16.60 -16.37
CA ASP A 366 3.81 -16.03 -17.08
C ASP A 366 3.81 -14.48 -16.99
N PRO A 367 4.74 -13.87 -16.20
CA PRO A 367 4.83 -12.42 -16.01
C PRO A 367 5.37 -11.67 -17.23
N ASN A 368 5.95 -12.37 -18.22
CA ASN A 368 6.61 -11.73 -19.37
C ASN A 368 5.68 -11.43 -20.55
N ARG A 369 4.39 -11.78 -20.46
CA ARG A 369 3.43 -11.48 -21.53
C ARG A 369 2.99 -10.01 -21.44
N PRO A 370 2.98 -9.27 -22.56
CA PRO A 370 2.59 -7.84 -22.57
C PRO A 370 1.17 -7.60 -22.05
N TRP A 371 0.31 -8.62 -22.11
CA TRP A 371 -1.05 -8.54 -21.57
C TRP A 371 -1.15 -8.87 -20.08
N HIS A 372 -0.12 -9.43 -19.44
CA HIS A 372 -0.14 -9.74 -18.00
C HIS A 372 -0.47 -8.50 -17.16
N TYR A 373 0.14 -7.36 -17.50
CA TYR A 373 -0.08 -6.07 -16.83
C TYR A 373 -1.35 -5.36 -17.32
N ALA A 374 -1.68 -5.42 -18.61
CA ALA A 374 -2.97 -4.91 -19.12
C ALA A 374 -4.17 -5.70 -18.55
N TYR A 375 -3.96 -6.96 -18.16
CA TYR A 375 -4.91 -7.77 -17.42
C TYR A 375 -4.70 -7.70 -15.91
N MET A 376 -3.67 -7.05 -15.36
CA MET A 376 -3.69 -6.58 -13.95
C MET A 376 -4.69 -5.42 -13.79
N ASP A 377 -4.85 -4.57 -14.82
CA ASP A 377 -5.97 -3.62 -14.92
C ASP A 377 -7.34 -4.32 -15.02
N PHE A 378 -7.38 -5.59 -15.48
CA PHE A 378 -8.57 -6.46 -15.41
C PHE A 378 -8.64 -7.40 -14.20
N ARG A 379 -7.53 -7.75 -13.54
CA ARG A 379 -7.49 -8.45 -12.22
C ARG A 379 -8.06 -7.54 -11.18
N SER A 380 -7.74 -6.27 -11.31
CA SER A 380 -8.36 -5.24 -10.54
C SER A 380 -9.85 -5.15 -10.90
N ALA A 381 -10.24 -5.30 -12.18
CA ALA A 381 -11.64 -5.31 -12.60
C ALA A 381 -12.43 -6.55 -12.16
N ASN A 382 -11.80 -7.56 -11.56
CA ASN A 382 -12.42 -8.87 -11.38
C ASN A 382 -12.17 -9.61 -10.06
N ALA A 383 -11.28 -9.19 -9.17
CA ALA A 383 -11.16 -9.88 -7.87
C ALA A 383 -12.01 -9.24 -6.77
N TYR A 384 -12.09 -7.92 -6.74
CA TYR A 384 -12.68 -7.16 -5.64
C TYR A 384 -13.01 -5.74 -6.10
N THR A 385 -13.62 -5.53 -7.26
CA THR A 385 -13.67 -4.20 -7.90
C THR A 385 -14.61 -3.17 -7.24
N LEU A 386 -15.45 -3.61 -6.30
CA LEU A 386 -16.12 -2.69 -5.36
C LEU A 386 -15.18 -2.25 -4.22
N TYR A 387 -14.08 -2.96 -4.04
CA TYR A 387 -13.18 -3.00 -2.89
C TYR A 387 -11.72 -3.09 -3.36
N ALA A 388 -11.15 -1.98 -3.85
CA ALA A 388 -9.74 -1.79 -4.24
C ALA A 388 -8.79 -3.00 -4.07
N THR A 389 -8.35 -3.59 -5.17
CA THR A 389 -7.37 -4.70 -5.19
C THR A 389 -6.02 -4.25 -4.62
N PHE A 390 -5.39 -5.08 -3.78
CA PHE A 390 -3.93 -5.04 -3.59
C PHE A 390 -3.27 -6.32 -4.07
N THR A 391 -2.06 -6.13 -4.58
CA THR A 391 -1.07 -7.19 -4.72
C THR A 391 -0.87 -7.90 -3.38
N PRO A 392 -0.63 -9.22 -3.37
CA PRO A 392 -0.42 -10.02 -2.14
C PRO A 392 0.61 -9.43 -1.17
N ASP A 393 1.53 -8.63 -1.71
CA ASP A 393 2.71 -8.16 -0.99
C ASP A 393 2.54 -6.84 -0.25
N ARG A 394 1.40 -6.14 -0.39
CA ARG A 394 1.12 -4.84 0.23
C ARG A 394 2.33 -3.90 0.27
N VAL A 395 2.82 -3.60 -0.93
CA VAL A 395 4.01 -2.79 -1.12
C VAL A 395 3.60 -1.31 -1.15
N GLY A 396 4.30 -0.50 -0.37
CA GLY A 396 4.14 0.96 -0.36
C GLY A 396 5.45 1.65 -0.70
N VAL A 397 5.37 2.77 -1.42
CA VAL A 397 6.51 3.68 -1.57
C VAL A 397 6.53 4.64 -0.38
N GLU A 398 7.67 4.71 0.29
CA GLU A 398 7.98 5.66 1.34
C GLU A 398 8.98 6.70 0.85
N PHE A 399 8.62 7.98 1.00
CA PHE A 399 9.49 9.11 0.72
C PHE A 399 10.28 9.43 1.98
N THR A 400 11.61 9.42 1.90
CA THR A 400 12.48 9.82 3.02
C THR A 400 13.44 10.92 2.58
N GLY A 401 13.58 11.93 3.43
CA GLY A 401 14.55 13.00 3.25
C GLY A 401 15.73 12.88 4.20
N SER A 402 16.82 13.59 3.88
CA SER A 402 17.97 13.77 4.77
C SER A 402 18.58 15.16 4.58
N ASN A 403 19.26 15.64 5.63
CA ASN A 403 20.01 16.90 5.67
C ASN A 403 21.39 16.74 6.33
N ASP A 404 21.86 15.49 6.45
CA ASP A 404 23.12 15.09 7.10
C ASP A 404 23.89 14.05 6.28
N GLY A 405 23.77 14.12 4.94
CA GLY A 405 24.41 13.16 4.04
C GLY A 405 23.81 11.76 4.13
N GLY A 406 22.58 11.61 4.59
CA GLY A 406 21.92 10.31 4.70
C GLY A 406 22.36 9.49 5.91
N VAL A 407 22.87 10.13 6.97
CA VAL A 407 23.08 9.48 8.27
C VAL A 407 21.73 9.22 8.93
N THR A 408 20.85 10.23 8.94
CA THR A 408 19.47 10.09 9.35
C THR A 408 18.54 10.32 8.17
N TRP A 409 17.54 9.43 8.05
CA TRP A 409 16.50 9.52 7.04
C TRP A 409 15.15 9.65 7.73
N ARG A 410 14.47 10.76 7.48
CA ARG A 410 13.15 11.04 8.08
C ARG A 410 12.06 10.79 7.04
N PRO A 411 11.05 9.96 7.33
CA PRO A 411 9.97 9.68 6.40
C PRO A 411 8.97 10.82 6.35
N TYR A 412 8.44 11.09 5.17
CA TYR A 412 7.18 11.80 5.01
C TYR A 412 6.05 10.80 5.25
N LEU A 413 5.32 11.00 6.35
CA LEU A 413 4.25 10.09 6.76
C LEU A 413 2.95 10.43 6.03
N TYR A 414 2.29 9.43 5.48
CA TYR A 414 0.94 9.51 4.95
C TYR A 414 -0.05 9.60 6.11
N PRO A 415 -1.10 10.42 6.02
CA PRO A 415 -2.03 10.61 7.13
C PRO A 415 -2.78 9.34 7.54
N ASN A 416 -3.05 8.45 6.59
CA ASN A 416 -3.93 7.29 6.79
C ASN A 416 -3.30 5.95 6.42
N LEU A 417 -2.32 5.94 5.53
CA LEU A 417 -1.60 4.72 5.20
C LEU A 417 -0.55 4.45 6.29
N PRO A 418 -0.65 3.36 7.07
CA PRO A 418 0.30 3.11 8.13
C PRO A 418 1.69 2.83 7.54
N GLN A 419 2.66 3.66 7.87
CA GLN A 419 4.09 3.48 7.54
C GLN A 419 4.93 3.10 8.77
N GLN A 420 4.35 3.27 9.95
CA GLN A 420 4.95 2.94 11.24
C GLN A 420 4.36 1.62 11.75
N THR A 421 5.18 0.82 12.43
CA THR A 421 4.82 -0.53 12.85
C THR A 421 3.83 -0.57 14.00
N ASP A 422 3.82 0.48 14.82
CA ASP A 422 2.96 0.67 15.98
C ASP A 422 1.61 1.35 15.68
N ARG A 423 1.36 1.71 14.40
CA ARG A 423 0.17 2.48 14.00
C ARG A 423 -0.74 1.69 13.07
N ILE A 424 -2.05 1.81 13.30
CA ILE A 424 -3.09 1.30 12.38
C ILE A 424 -3.91 2.43 11.78
N CYS A 425 -4.55 2.18 10.63
CA CYS A 425 -5.44 3.17 10.02
C CYS A 425 -6.67 3.37 10.90
N GLY A 426 -7.02 4.64 11.15
CA GLY A 426 -8.30 4.99 11.75
C GLY A 426 -9.48 4.67 10.84
N PHE A 427 -10.70 4.80 11.36
CA PHE A 427 -11.89 4.76 10.51
C PHE A 427 -12.01 6.08 9.74
N ILE A 428 -11.67 6.04 8.45
CA ILE A 428 -11.54 7.21 7.57
C ILE A 428 -12.77 7.44 6.69
N ALA A 429 -13.81 6.63 6.86
CA ALA A 429 -14.98 6.67 6.01
C ALA A 429 -15.82 7.95 6.25
N PRO A 430 -16.33 8.63 5.19
CA PRO A 430 -16.27 8.28 3.77
C PRO A 430 -15.22 9.08 2.97
N ARG A 431 -14.10 9.49 3.58
CA ARG A 431 -13.04 10.27 2.91
C ARG A 431 -12.44 9.44 1.78
N PHE A 432 -12.19 10.05 0.62
CA PHE A 432 -11.50 9.39 -0.48
C PHE A 432 -10.01 9.74 -0.44
N LEU A 433 -9.17 8.72 -0.27
CA LEU A 433 -7.73 8.85 -0.16
C LEU A 433 -7.06 8.43 -1.48
N ARG A 434 -7.29 9.19 -2.56
CA ARG A 434 -6.75 8.83 -3.88
C ARG A 434 -5.23 8.80 -3.85
N PHE A 435 -4.60 9.79 -3.24
CA PHE A 435 -3.15 9.91 -3.22
C PHE A 435 -2.48 8.68 -2.57
N GLU A 436 -2.84 8.34 -1.34
CA GLU A 436 -2.23 7.21 -0.63
C GLU A 436 -2.50 5.87 -1.33
N ALA A 437 -3.74 5.66 -1.80
CA ALA A 437 -4.10 4.45 -2.54
C ALA A 437 -3.33 4.35 -3.86
N THR A 438 -3.18 5.46 -4.58
CA THR A 438 -2.36 5.54 -5.79
C THR A 438 -0.91 5.18 -5.49
N MET A 439 -0.32 5.71 -4.40
CA MET A 439 1.07 5.44 -4.05
C MET A 439 1.33 3.95 -3.79
N GLN A 440 0.36 3.23 -3.23
CA GLN A 440 0.48 1.77 -3.07
C GLN A 440 0.37 1.03 -4.42
N VAL A 441 -0.57 1.42 -5.30
CA VAL A 441 -0.69 0.79 -6.63
C VAL A 441 0.58 1.01 -7.45
N VAL A 442 1.06 2.25 -7.49
CA VAL A 442 2.26 2.65 -8.22
C VAL A 442 3.52 1.94 -7.69
N ALA A 443 3.56 1.57 -6.41
CA ALA A 443 4.66 0.80 -5.83
C ALA A 443 4.89 -0.56 -6.52
N THR A 444 3.86 -1.09 -7.19
CA THR A 444 3.90 -2.39 -7.89
C THR A 444 4.25 -2.26 -9.37
N LEU A 445 4.27 -1.02 -9.89
CA LEU A 445 4.57 -0.71 -11.28
C LEU A 445 6.05 -0.35 -11.47
N PRO A 446 6.64 -0.60 -12.66
CA PRO A 446 8.00 -0.17 -12.97
C PRO A 446 8.19 1.36 -12.86
N GLU A 447 9.40 1.78 -12.51
CA GLU A 447 9.77 3.18 -12.28
C GLU A 447 9.44 4.11 -13.47
N ARG A 448 9.70 3.66 -14.71
CA ARG A 448 9.69 4.51 -15.93
C ARG A 448 8.33 5.12 -16.30
N THR A 449 7.26 4.70 -15.64
CA THR A 449 5.89 5.17 -15.90
C THR A 449 5.30 5.96 -14.73
N SER A 450 6.08 6.28 -13.70
CA SER A 450 5.60 6.71 -12.39
C SER A 450 5.73 8.21 -12.10
N THR A 451 4.74 8.78 -11.43
CA THR A 451 4.78 10.16 -10.90
C THR A 451 5.59 10.29 -9.60
N VAL A 452 6.06 9.17 -9.03
CA VAL A 452 6.79 9.13 -7.75
C VAL A 452 8.07 9.96 -7.75
N PRO A 453 8.97 9.87 -8.76
CA PRO A 453 10.16 10.73 -8.81
C PRO A 453 9.82 12.23 -8.79
N LEU A 454 8.75 12.64 -9.48
CA LEU A 454 8.31 14.04 -9.51
C LEU A 454 7.86 14.54 -8.13
N ILE A 455 7.20 13.70 -7.33
CA ILE A 455 6.85 14.02 -5.94
C ILE A 455 8.12 14.27 -5.13
N ALA A 456 9.13 13.41 -5.26
CA ALA A 456 10.39 13.57 -4.53
C ALA A 456 11.14 14.85 -4.91
N LEU A 457 11.17 15.20 -6.21
CA LEU A 457 11.72 16.48 -6.67
C LEU A 457 11.00 17.67 -6.03
N LYS A 458 9.66 17.64 -6.00
CA LYS A 458 8.87 18.72 -5.39
C LYS A 458 9.03 18.80 -3.87
N LEU A 459 9.27 17.68 -3.20
CA LEU A 459 9.60 17.64 -1.77
C LEU A 459 10.99 18.26 -1.50
N LEU A 460 11.98 18.04 -2.37
CA LEU A 460 13.28 18.75 -2.32
C LEU A 460 13.10 20.26 -2.52
N GLU A 461 12.24 20.67 -3.45
CA GLU A 461 11.86 22.08 -3.67
C GLU A 461 11.02 22.67 -2.53
N ARG A 462 10.62 21.83 -1.55
CA ARG A 462 9.74 22.18 -0.44
C ARG A 462 8.41 22.81 -0.89
N ASP A 463 7.79 22.21 -1.91
CA ASP A 463 6.49 22.67 -2.38
C ASP A 463 5.43 22.47 -1.28
N PRO A 464 4.84 23.55 -0.72
CA PRO A 464 3.91 23.45 0.40
C PRO A 464 2.64 22.67 0.05
N ARG A 465 2.29 22.59 -1.23
CA ARG A 465 1.11 21.86 -1.70
C ARG A 465 1.33 20.36 -1.67
N ILE A 466 2.55 19.92 -1.99
CA ILE A 466 2.93 18.51 -1.94
C ILE A 466 3.11 18.07 -0.50
N ILE A 467 3.73 18.91 0.32
CA ILE A 467 3.84 18.68 1.77
C ILE A 467 2.45 18.52 2.41
N ALA A 468 1.44 19.27 1.96
CA ALA A 468 0.07 19.15 2.46
C ALA A 468 -0.63 17.81 2.15
N LEU A 469 -0.06 16.96 1.28
CA LEU A 469 -0.53 15.58 1.07
C LEU A 469 -0.05 14.63 2.18
N PHE A 470 0.96 15.03 2.96
CA PHE A 470 1.53 14.27 4.06
C PHE A 470 0.99 14.79 5.40
N GLU A 471 1.18 14.01 6.47
CA GLU A 471 0.72 14.34 7.81
C GLU A 471 1.37 15.61 8.36
N ASN A 472 2.67 15.77 8.11
CA ASN A 472 3.46 16.93 8.53
C ASN A 472 4.74 17.05 7.68
N ASP A 473 5.40 18.22 7.79
CA ASP A 473 6.74 18.46 7.23
C ASP A 473 7.82 18.01 8.24
N PRO A 474 8.52 16.87 8.04
CA PRO A 474 9.61 16.44 8.93
C PRO A 474 10.86 17.33 8.82
N PHE A 475 10.86 18.30 7.89
CA PHE A 475 11.93 19.22 7.56
C PHE A 475 11.51 20.69 7.73
N ALA A 476 10.54 20.96 8.62
CA ALA A 476 10.01 22.30 8.86
C ALA A 476 11.10 23.35 9.19
N GLU A 477 12.15 22.93 9.89
CA GLU A 477 13.28 23.77 10.30
C GLU A 477 14.23 24.11 9.15
N ARG A 478 14.55 23.10 8.32
CA ARG A 478 15.48 23.22 7.19
C ARG A 478 15.10 22.23 6.08
N PRO A 479 15.02 22.65 4.80
CA PRO A 479 14.70 21.75 3.69
C PRO A 479 15.66 20.55 3.62
N PRO A 480 15.19 19.38 3.15
CA PRO A 480 16.07 18.25 2.89
C PRO A 480 17.03 18.55 1.73
N THR A 481 18.26 18.06 1.81
CA THR A 481 19.28 18.14 0.74
C THR A 481 19.29 16.90 -0.12
N MET A 482 18.67 15.80 0.35
CA MET A 482 18.59 14.52 -0.32
C MET A 482 17.20 13.92 -0.12
N MET A 483 16.69 13.23 -1.13
CA MET A 483 15.43 12.49 -1.09
C MET A 483 15.63 11.12 -1.73
N ARG A 484 15.10 10.08 -1.09
CA ARG A 484 15.03 8.73 -1.65
C ARG A 484 13.62 8.16 -1.52
N MET A 485 13.31 7.23 -2.40
CA MET A 485 12.00 6.59 -2.49
C MET A 485 12.21 5.10 -2.31
N ARG A 486 11.66 4.53 -1.25
CA ARG A 486 11.89 3.13 -0.87
C ARG A 486 10.62 2.33 -0.91
N ARG A 487 10.71 1.09 -1.37
CA ARG A 487 9.62 0.14 -1.25
C ARG A 487 9.75 -0.68 0.02
N TYR A 488 8.65 -0.73 0.75
CA TYR A 488 8.49 -1.57 1.91
C TYR A 488 7.28 -2.46 1.73
N GLN A 489 7.42 -3.72 2.13
CA GLN A 489 6.31 -4.63 2.36
C GLN A 489 5.86 -4.49 3.81
N LEU A 490 4.56 -4.31 4.00
CA LEU A 490 3.92 -4.26 5.33
C LEU A 490 3.01 -5.47 5.50
N LYS A 491 3.19 -6.24 6.58
CA LYS A 491 2.31 -7.38 6.91
C LYS A 491 1.85 -7.33 8.35
N PHE A 492 0.63 -7.78 8.62
CA PHE A 492 0.13 -7.85 9.99
C PHE A 492 1.01 -8.77 10.84
N THR A 493 1.15 -8.40 12.11
CA THR A 493 1.75 -9.27 13.13
C THR A 493 0.70 -10.20 13.73
N ASP A 494 1.14 -11.28 14.37
CA ASP A 494 0.24 -12.12 15.15
C ASP A 494 -0.07 -11.51 16.53
N TRP A 495 -1.08 -12.07 17.21
CA TRP A 495 -1.45 -11.65 18.57
C TRP A 495 -0.33 -11.77 19.59
N ALA A 496 0.64 -12.68 19.40
CA ALA A 496 1.74 -12.88 20.34
C ALA A 496 2.74 -11.73 20.23
N THR A 497 3.17 -11.45 19.00
CA THR A 497 4.09 -10.37 18.63
C THR A 497 3.53 -9.02 19.07
N TRP A 498 2.26 -8.73 18.81
CA TRP A 498 1.65 -7.46 19.24
C TRP A 498 1.64 -7.31 20.78
N ARG A 499 1.35 -8.39 21.52
CA ARG A 499 1.37 -8.35 23.00
C ARG A 499 2.77 -8.14 23.58
N GLU A 500 3.81 -8.58 22.87
CA GLU A 500 5.20 -8.44 23.30
C GLU A 500 5.80 -7.08 22.92
N THR A 501 5.57 -6.65 21.68
CA THR A 501 6.27 -5.49 21.07
C THR A 501 5.41 -4.23 21.01
N GLY A 502 4.09 -4.37 20.98
CA GLY A 502 3.16 -3.29 20.64
C GLY A 502 3.02 -3.03 19.13
N ASP A 503 3.78 -3.74 18.29
CA ASP A 503 3.76 -3.57 16.84
C ASP A 503 2.59 -4.34 16.19
N TYR A 504 1.81 -3.64 15.36
CA TYR A 504 0.75 -4.20 14.53
C TYR A 504 1.27 -4.72 13.18
N TRP A 505 2.45 -4.24 12.76
CA TRP A 505 3.01 -4.54 11.45
C TRP A 505 4.46 -4.99 11.51
N THR A 506 4.80 -5.92 10.63
CA THR A 506 6.18 -6.10 10.17
C THR A 506 6.42 -5.18 8.98
N LYS A 507 7.60 -4.54 8.94
CA LYS A 507 8.01 -3.64 7.86
C LYS A 507 9.32 -4.14 7.26
N THR A 508 9.24 -4.70 6.07
CA THR A 508 10.38 -5.31 5.36
C THR A 508 10.80 -4.44 4.19
N TYR A 509 12.06 -4.01 4.16
CA TYR A 509 12.63 -3.30 3.02
C TYR A 509 12.75 -4.24 1.81
N LEU A 510 12.30 -3.77 0.64
CA LEU A 510 12.42 -4.52 -0.61
C LEU A 510 13.58 -3.96 -1.43
N ASP A 511 13.45 -2.72 -1.90
CA ASP A 511 14.43 -2.03 -2.73
C ASP A 511 14.19 -0.50 -2.74
N ASP A 512 15.10 0.22 -3.38
CA ASP A 512 14.90 1.64 -3.72
C ASP A 512 14.04 1.69 -5.00
N TYR A 513 12.89 2.37 -4.93
CA TYR A 513 11.91 2.45 -6.03
C TYR A 513 12.47 3.17 -7.26
N ALA A 514 13.28 4.19 -6.99
CA ALA A 514 13.89 5.07 -7.96
C ALA A 514 15.20 5.63 -7.37
N PRO A 515 16.14 6.09 -8.20
CA PRO A 515 17.39 6.66 -7.73
C PRO A 515 17.19 7.83 -6.76
N MET A 516 18.17 8.02 -5.89
CA MET A 516 18.18 9.10 -4.93
C MET A 516 18.38 10.44 -5.64
N PHE A 517 17.58 11.45 -5.27
CA PHE A 517 17.73 12.82 -5.72
C PHE A 517 18.43 13.66 -4.67
N TYR A 518 19.32 14.55 -5.09
CA TYR A 518 20.05 15.43 -4.19
C TYR A 518 20.25 16.81 -4.78
N ILE A 519 20.49 17.79 -3.91
CA ILE A 519 20.93 19.13 -4.32
C ILE A 519 22.45 19.11 -4.40
N ASP A 520 22.99 19.36 -5.60
CA ASP A 520 24.43 19.42 -5.84
C ASP A 520 25.04 20.73 -5.33
N ALA A 521 26.37 20.84 -5.42
CA ALA A 521 27.11 22.03 -4.99
C ALA A 521 26.72 23.32 -5.74
N SER A 522 26.10 23.21 -6.92
CA SER A 522 25.60 24.36 -7.70
C SER A 522 24.16 24.76 -7.32
N GLY A 523 23.54 24.04 -6.39
CA GLY A 523 22.14 24.23 -5.99
C GLY A 523 21.14 23.61 -6.95
N ARG A 524 21.57 22.74 -7.88
CA ARG A 524 20.69 22.04 -8.82
C ARG A 524 20.27 20.69 -8.27
N ILE A 525 19.04 20.29 -8.55
CA ILE A 525 18.56 18.95 -8.21
C ILE A 525 19.08 17.97 -9.26
N THR A 526 19.79 16.95 -8.78
CA THR A 526 20.46 15.93 -9.59
C THR A 526 20.05 14.53 -9.13
N GLU A 527 19.96 13.61 -10.08
CA GLU A 527 19.68 12.19 -9.86
C GLU A 527 21.00 11.42 -9.70
N ALA A 528 21.14 10.61 -8.65
CA ALA A 528 22.30 9.77 -8.47
C ALA A 528 22.25 8.52 -9.36
N ARG A 529 23.11 8.45 -10.38
CA ARG A 529 23.05 7.42 -11.43
C ARG A 529 23.71 6.10 -11.05
N SER A 530 24.46 6.08 -9.95
CA SER A 530 25.13 4.87 -9.46
C SER A 530 25.21 4.86 -7.93
N VAL A 531 25.51 3.67 -7.39
CA VAL A 531 25.82 3.51 -5.95
C VAL A 531 27.04 4.33 -5.57
N GLU A 532 28.05 4.39 -6.43
CA GLU A 532 29.26 5.19 -6.22
C GLU A 532 28.94 6.69 -6.13
N GLU A 533 28.08 7.19 -7.02
CA GLU A 533 27.64 8.59 -6.95
C GLU A 533 26.84 8.85 -5.69
N THR A 534 25.95 7.93 -5.30
CA THR A 534 25.20 8.03 -4.04
C THR A 534 26.15 8.12 -2.85
N MET A 535 27.15 7.24 -2.76
CA MET A 535 28.15 7.25 -1.69
C MET A 535 29.00 8.51 -1.72
N ARG A 536 29.40 8.99 -2.91
CA ARG A 536 30.12 10.25 -3.09
C ARG A 536 29.35 11.42 -2.51
N VAL A 537 28.09 11.60 -2.90
CA VAL A 537 27.26 12.71 -2.43
C VAL A 537 27.04 12.65 -0.92
N GLN A 538 26.73 11.46 -0.39
CA GLN A 538 26.57 11.26 1.05
C GLN A 538 27.84 11.62 1.81
N ALA A 539 29.00 11.20 1.30
CA ALA A 539 30.29 11.49 1.92
C ALA A 539 30.66 12.98 1.88
N GLU A 540 30.42 13.65 0.75
CA GLU A 540 30.60 15.10 0.56
C GLU A 540 29.71 15.90 1.52
N GLN A 541 28.51 15.40 1.84
CA GLN A 541 27.59 15.98 2.81
C GLN A 541 27.86 15.57 4.27
N GLY A 542 28.96 14.84 4.52
CA GLY A 542 29.43 14.56 5.88
C GLY A 542 29.10 13.18 6.43
N ASN A 543 28.53 12.26 5.65
CA ASN A 543 28.23 10.91 6.16
C ASN A 543 29.52 10.10 6.40
N PRO A 544 29.84 9.74 7.66
CA PRO A 544 31.09 9.07 7.98
C PRO A 544 31.17 7.64 7.43
N ALA A 545 30.05 6.94 7.30
CA ALA A 545 30.02 5.59 6.73
C ALA A 545 30.29 5.64 5.21
N ALA A 546 29.70 6.61 4.51
CA ALA A 546 29.95 6.84 3.09
C ALA A 546 31.39 7.32 2.83
N GLN A 547 31.92 8.20 3.68
CA GLN A 547 33.34 8.61 3.65
C GLN A 547 34.26 7.40 3.83
N ASN A 548 33.99 6.55 4.82
CA ASN A 548 34.75 5.31 5.01
C ASN A 548 34.65 4.37 3.79
N TYR A 549 33.46 4.24 3.19
CA TYR A 549 33.27 3.43 1.99
C TYR A 549 34.11 3.94 0.81
N LEU A 550 34.11 5.24 0.54
CA LEU A 550 34.94 5.83 -0.52
C LEU A 550 36.42 5.68 -0.23
N GLY A 551 36.83 5.85 1.03
CA GLY A 551 38.20 5.60 1.45
C GLY A 551 38.66 4.19 1.08
N SER A 552 37.84 3.19 1.41
CA SER A 552 38.09 1.79 1.07
C SER A 552 38.08 1.54 -0.44
N ALA A 553 37.17 2.16 -1.18
CA ALA A 553 37.08 2.01 -2.64
C ALA A 553 38.32 2.57 -3.36
N HIS A 554 38.88 3.69 -2.88
CA HIS A 554 40.14 4.22 -3.38
C HIS A 554 41.35 3.36 -2.96
N MET A 555 41.33 2.80 -1.75
CA MET A 555 42.40 1.94 -1.24
C MET A 555 42.48 0.59 -1.97
N SER A 556 41.34 0.02 -2.36
CA SER A 556 41.25 -1.26 -3.08
C SER A 556 41.37 -1.14 -4.61
N GLY A 557 41.23 0.08 -5.16
CA GLY A 557 41.14 0.30 -6.60
C GLY A 557 39.77 -0.04 -7.21
N GLN A 558 38.72 -0.14 -6.38
CA GLN A 558 37.34 -0.28 -6.86
C GLN A 558 36.83 1.04 -7.46
N ALA A 559 37.27 2.19 -6.95
CA ALA A 559 36.95 3.52 -7.48
C ALA A 559 37.84 3.93 -8.69
N GLY A 560 38.48 2.97 -9.36
CA GLY A 560 39.44 3.20 -10.44
C GLY A 560 40.88 2.86 -10.02
N ALA A 561 41.87 3.61 -10.51
CA ALA A 561 43.25 3.39 -10.08
C ALA A 561 43.39 3.59 -8.57
N ARG A 562 44.16 2.70 -7.93
CA ARG A 562 44.44 2.76 -6.49
C ARG A 562 44.99 4.14 -6.11
N ASP A 563 44.28 4.85 -5.22
CA ASP A 563 44.66 6.18 -4.74
C ASP A 563 44.66 6.23 -3.22
N LEU A 564 45.84 5.98 -2.64
CA LEU A 564 46.01 5.90 -1.19
C LEU A 564 45.94 7.28 -0.51
N ILE A 565 46.21 8.36 -1.23
CA ILE A 565 46.13 9.72 -0.69
C ILE A 565 44.67 10.14 -0.59
N GLN A 566 43.87 9.84 -1.61
CA GLN A 566 42.44 10.09 -1.56
C GLN A 566 41.75 9.18 -0.53
N ALA A 567 42.21 7.93 -0.39
CA ALA A 567 41.75 7.04 0.67
C ALA A 567 41.99 7.63 2.07
N GLU A 568 43.22 8.09 2.36
CA GLU A 568 43.57 8.74 3.63
C GLU A 568 42.67 9.94 3.93
N ARG A 569 42.44 10.81 2.94
CA ARG A 569 41.58 12.00 3.11
C ARG A 569 40.18 11.63 3.55
N TRP A 570 39.57 10.67 2.88
CA TRP A 570 38.22 10.22 3.22
C TRP A 570 38.16 9.57 4.60
N PHE A 571 39.13 8.71 4.93
CA PHE A 571 39.15 8.10 6.26
C PHE A 571 39.38 9.14 7.37
N LEU A 572 40.23 10.16 7.15
CA LEU A 572 40.44 11.23 8.13
C LEU A 572 39.16 12.04 8.40
N LEU A 573 38.35 12.32 7.37
CA LEU A 573 37.05 12.97 7.54
C LEU A 573 36.11 12.12 8.40
N ALA A 574 36.00 10.83 8.12
CA ALA A 574 35.15 9.91 8.90
C ALA A 574 35.66 9.71 10.34
N ALA A 575 36.98 9.56 10.50
CA ALA A 575 37.63 9.41 11.81
C ALA A 575 37.52 10.68 12.66
N GLY A 576 37.54 11.87 12.03
CA GLY A 576 37.27 13.15 12.68
C GLY A 576 35.88 13.23 13.31
N GLN A 577 34.90 12.51 12.74
CA GLN A 577 33.54 12.36 13.27
C GLN A 577 33.40 11.22 14.29
N GLY A 578 34.50 10.51 14.56
CA GLY A 578 34.55 9.43 15.52
C GLY A 578 34.19 8.04 14.98
N PHE A 579 34.22 7.85 13.65
CA PHE A 579 33.86 6.58 13.04
C PHE A 579 34.98 5.54 13.19
N ALA A 580 34.81 4.59 14.11
CA ALA A 580 35.85 3.62 14.47
C ALA A 580 36.32 2.74 13.30
N GLY A 581 35.43 2.43 12.34
CA GLY A 581 35.81 1.70 11.13
C GLY A 581 36.82 2.47 10.25
N ALA A 582 36.71 3.80 10.20
CA ALA A 582 37.65 4.64 9.45
C ALA A 582 38.98 4.80 10.20
N GLU A 583 38.95 4.88 11.53
CA GLU A 583 40.16 4.85 12.35
C GLU A 583 40.91 3.51 12.16
N HIS A 584 40.21 2.38 12.14
CA HIS A 584 40.80 1.10 11.80
C HIS A 584 41.40 1.10 10.39
N ASN A 585 40.67 1.61 9.39
CA ASN A 585 41.16 1.66 8.02
C ASN A 585 42.35 2.61 7.82
N LEU A 586 42.46 3.69 8.61
CA LEU A 586 43.69 4.49 8.69
C LEU A 586 44.85 3.67 9.25
N GLY A 587 44.60 2.86 10.28
CA GLY A 587 45.57 1.91 10.81
C GLY A 587 46.09 0.94 9.73
N VAL A 588 45.17 0.37 8.94
CA VAL A 588 45.50 -0.51 7.81
C VAL A 588 46.29 0.23 6.74
N LEU A 589 45.85 1.43 6.36
CA LEU A 589 46.51 2.26 5.35
C LEU A 589 47.96 2.62 5.74
N HIS A 590 48.19 3.05 6.98
CA HIS A 590 49.53 3.34 7.49
C HIS A 590 50.37 2.08 7.72
N SER A 591 49.77 0.89 7.70
CA SER A 591 50.45 -0.40 7.73
C SER A 591 50.80 -0.94 6.34
N ASP A 592 50.34 -0.30 5.27
CA ASP A 592 50.68 -0.70 3.89
C ASP A 592 52.01 -0.07 3.46
N PRO A 593 53.06 -0.86 3.17
CA PRO A 593 54.34 -0.34 2.68
C PRO A 593 54.23 0.43 1.35
N ALA A 594 53.19 0.21 0.55
CA ALA A 594 52.94 0.96 -0.69
C ALA A 594 52.46 2.39 -0.43
N PHE A 595 52.03 2.71 0.79
CA PHE A 595 51.61 4.05 1.14
C PHE A 595 52.80 4.96 1.43
N ALA A 596 52.86 6.13 0.79
CA ALA A 596 53.97 7.07 0.95
C ALA A 596 54.18 7.54 2.40
N ARG A 597 53.14 7.47 3.25
CA ARG A 597 53.19 7.81 4.68
C ARG A 597 53.09 6.57 5.58
N TYR A 598 53.54 5.42 5.08
CA TYR A 598 53.68 4.20 5.86
C TYR A 598 54.42 4.47 7.18
N SER A 599 53.80 4.08 8.29
CA SER A 599 54.38 4.23 9.62
C SER A 599 53.70 3.26 10.58
N ARG A 600 54.48 2.30 11.11
CA ARG A 600 53.98 1.34 12.09
C ARG A 600 53.49 2.02 13.37
N THR A 601 54.15 3.10 13.79
CA THR A 601 53.75 3.87 14.98
C THR A 601 52.43 4.62 14.75
N GLU A 602 52.25 5.20 13.56
CA GLU A 602 51.01 5.89 13.24
C GLU A 602 49.85 4.91 13.04
N ALA A 603 50.11 3.78 12.39
CA ALA A 603 49.16 2.68 12.31
C ALA A 603 48.69 2.22 13.70
N ALA A 604 49.63 2.00 14.62
CA ALA A 604 49.31 1.61 15.99
C ALA A 604 48.47 2.65 16.73
N ARG A 605 48.71 3.96 16.51
CA ARG A 605 47.89 5.03 17.11
C ARG A 605 46.45 4.99 16.60
N TRP A 606 46.26 4.80 15.30
CA TRP A 606 44.93 4.70 14.71
C TRP A 606 44.18 3.45 15.15
N PHE A 607 44.84 2.29 15.19
CA PHE A 607 44.28 1.08 15.75
C PHE A 607 43.92 1.24 17.23
N ALA A 608 44.76 1.90 18.04
CA ALA A 608 44.48 2.15 19.45
C ALA A 608 43.20 2.97 19.62
N ARG A 609 43.00 4.05 18.86
CA ARG A 609 41.78 4.87 18.90
C ARG A 609 40.52 4.06 18.58
N ALA A 610 40.56 3.26 17.51
CA ALA A 610 39.43 2.41 17.13
C ALA A 610 39.17 1.32 18.20
N ALA A 611 40.23 0.74 18.77
CA ALA A 611 40.17 -0.30 19.79
C ALA A 611 39.59 0.21 21.12
N GLU A 612 39.97 1.42 21.54
CA GLU A 612 39.44 2.12 22.72
C GLU A 612 37.94 2.39 22.60
N ARG A 613 37.43 2.52 21.37
CA ARG A 613 35.99 2.63 21.08
C ARG A 613 35.26 1.29 20.96
N GLY A 614 35.94 0.19 21.25
CA GLY A 614 35.34 -1.13 21.23
C GLY A 614 35.37 -1.84 19.87
N PHE A 615 36.01 -1.28 18.83
CA PHE A 615 35.97 -1.91 17.50
C PHE A 615 36.80 -3.20 17.45
N ALA A 616 36.14 -4.36 17.41
CA ALA A 616 36.77 -5.67 17.57
C ALA A 616 37.94 -5.94 16.59
N PRO A 617 37.86 -5.61 15.28
CA PRO A 617 38.99 -5.78 14.37
C PRO A 617 40.22 -4.94 14.76
N ALA A 618 40.01 -3.74 15.32
CA ALA A 618 41.11 -2.91 15.81
C ALA A 618 41.68 -3.41 17.14
N GLN A 619 40.84 -3.96 18.04
CA GLN A 619 41.31 -4.62 19.25
C GLN A 619 42.17 -5.85 18.92
N TYR A 620 41.74 -6.67 17.96
CA TYR A 620 42.58 -7.76 17.44
C TYR A 620 43.91 -7.24 16.89
N ALA A 621 43.88 -6.19 16.05
CA ALA A 621 45.08 -5.57 15.52
C ALA A 621 46.00 -5.07 16.64
N MET A 622 45.48 -4.43 17.68
CA MET A 622 46.26 -4.02 18.85
C MET A 622 46.87 -5.21 19.61
N GLY A 623 46.15 -6.33 19.70
CA GLY A 623 46.68 -7.58 20.22
C GLY A 623 47.90 -8.05 19.44
N TRP A 624 47.78 -8.08 18.11
CA TRP A 624 48.84 -8.46 17.19
C TRP A 624 50.05 -7.53 17.26
N LEU A 625 49.84 -6.21 17.30
CA LEU A 625 50.91 -5.23 17.38
C LEU A 625 51.72 -5.36 18.68
N HIS A 626 51.08 -5.62 19.82
CA HIS A 626 51.77 -5.90 21.09
C HIS A 626 52.43 -7.27 21.13
N GLU A 627 51.91 -8.29 20.45
CA GLU A 627 52.55 -9.60 20.33
C GLU A 627 53.87 -9.50 19.56
N GLN A 628 53.86 -8.74 18.46
CA GLN A 628 54.98 -8.62 17.53
C GLN A 628 55.91 -7.42 17.79
N GLY A 629 55.54 -6.49 18.67
CA GLY A 629 56.30 -5.27 18.91
C GLY A 629 56.30 -4.29 17.73
N LEU A 630 55.22 -4.23 16.96
CA LEU A 630 55.11 -3.42 15.74
C LEU A 630 54.50 -2.05 16.06
N GLY A 631 55.32 -1.00 16.07
CA GLY A 631 54.86 0.37 16.35
C GLY A 631 54.52 0.66 17.81
N VAL A 632 54.42 -0.39 18.64
CA VAL A 632 54.29 -0.37 20.10
C VAL A 632 55.30 -1.35 20.72
N PRO A 633 55.68 -1.17 21.99
CA PRO A 633 56.52 -2.14 22.69
C PRO A 633 55.86 -3.53 22.74
N GLN A 634 56.67 -4.57 22.54
CA GLN A 634 56.23 -5.94 22.69
C GLN A 634 55.77 -6.18 24.13
N ASN A 635 54.53 -6.63 24.31
CA ASN A 635 53.94 -6.87 25.61
C ASN A 635 52.88 -7.98 25.52
N PRO A 636 53.25 -9.24 25.79
CA PRO A 636 52.32 -10.38 25.72
C PRO A 636 51.09 -10.22 26.61
N SER A 637 51.21 -9.58 27.78
CA SER A 637 50.06 -9.35 28.67
C SER A 637 49.09 -8.33 28.10
N GLN A 638 49.58 -7.28 27.44
CA GLN A 638 48.72 -6.33 26.75
C GLN A 638 48.10 -6.95 25.49
N ALA A 639 48.84 -7.79 24.78
CA ALA A 639 48.33 -8.55 23.64
C ALA A 639 47.14 -9.44 24.04
N ALA A 640 47.31 -10.25 25.08
CA ALA A 640 46.26 -11.14 25.58
C ALA A 640 45.02 -10.36 26.09
N LYS A 641 45.19 -9.17 26.68
CA LYS A 641 44.06 -8.31 27.07
C LYS A 641 43.25 -7.84 25.86
N TRP A 642 43.92 -7.36 24.82
CA TRP A 642 43.26 -6.90 23.59
C TRP A 642 42.62 -8.05 22.82
N TYR A 643 43.28 -9.20 22.72
CA TYR A 643 42.68 -10.40 22.14
C TYR A 643 41.43 -10.84 22.90
N ARG A 644 41.43 -10.76 24.25
CA ARG A 644 40.23 -11.04 25.03
C ARG A 644 39.08 -10.09 24.71
N ALA A 645 39.33 -8.79 24.68
CA ALA A 645 38.30 -7.80 24.35
C ALA A 645 37.66 -8.04 22.96
N ALA A 646 38.47 -8.43 21.96
CA ALA A 646 37.97 -8.76 20.63
C ALA A 646 37.26 -10.14 20.60
N ALA A 647 37.79 -11.14 21.30
CA ALA A 647 37.25 -12.49 21.35
C ALA A 647 35.86 -12.55 22.00
N GLU A 648 35.63 -11.74 23.03
CA GLU A 648 34.33 -11.57 23.69
C GLU A 648 33.28 -10.93 22.76
N GLN A 649 33.71 -10.26 21.69
CA GLN A 649 32.86 -9.72 20.63
C GLN A 649 32.77 -10.64 19.40
N ASN A 650 33.09 -11.92 19.56
CA ASN A 650 33.06 -12.94 18.51
C ASN A 650 34.06 -12.76 17.36
N GLU A 651 35.13 -11.97 17.54
CA GLU A 651 36.21 -11.90 16.53
C GLU A 651 37.00 -13.23 16.50
N VAL A 652 36.79 -14.02 15.46
CA VAL A 652 37.29 -15.40 15.32
C VAL A 652 38.81 -15.48 15.48
N ASN A 653 39.55 -14.58 14.80
CA ASN A 653 41.00 -14.54 14.88
C ASN A 653 41.50 -14.23 16.30
N ALA A 654 40.75 -13.41 17.05
CA ALA A 654 41.08 -13.08 18.43
C ALA A 654 40.81 -14.24 19.39
N GLN A 655 39.72 -14.99 19.18
CA GLN A 655 39.42 -16.22 19.92
C GLN A 655 40.55 -17.25 19.76
N PHE A 656 40.99 -17.49 18.53
CA PHE A 656 42.12 -18.38 18.26
C PHE A 656 43.42 -17.90 18.94
N ARG A 657 43.77 -16.62 18.77
CA ARG A 657 44.99 -16.04 19.40
C ARG A 657 44.93 -16.07 20.93
N LEU A 658 43.77 -15.86 21.52
CA LEU A 658 43.58 -15.97 22.97
C LEU A 658 43.71 -17.41 23.45
N GLY A 659 43.19 -18.38 22.69
CA GLY A 659 43.41 -19.81 22.95
C GLY A 659 44.90 -20.16 22.98
N LEU A 660 45.67 -19.64 22.01
CA LEU A 660 47.13 -19.78 22.00
C LEU A 660 47.80 -19.11 23.21
N CYS A 661 47.31 -17.94 23.64
CA CYS A 661 47.84 -17.27 24.83
C CYS A 661 47.69 -18.12 26.08
N TYR A 662 46.51 -18.73 26.30
CA TYR A 662 46.28 -19.63 27.43
C TYR A 662 47.01 -20.97 27.31
N TYR A 663 47.10 -21.53 26.11
CA TYR A 663 47.80 -22.79 25.88
C TYR A 663 49.30 -22.68 26.18
N ARG A 664 49.92 -21.57 25.75
CA ARG A 664 51.36 -21.33 25.88
C ARG A 664 51.75 -20.50 27.11
N GLY A 665 50.78 -19.95 27.84
CA GLY A 665 51.03 -19.01 28.94
C GLY A 665 51.63 -17.67 28.49
N LEU A 666 51.25 -17.18 27.30
CA LEU A 666 51.74 -15.91 26.76
C LEU A 666 50.92 -14.75 27.34
N GLY A 667 51.52 -14.01 28.27
CA GLY A 667 50.89 -12.83 28.87
C GLY A 667 49.76 -13.10 29.85
N VAL A 668 49.31 -14.35 29.94
CA VAL A 668 48.35 -14.92 30.89
C VAL A 668 48.93 -16.18 31.52
N ARG A 669 48.39 -16.58 32.67
CA ARG A 669 48.74 -17.89 33.27
C ARG A 669 48.26 -19.00 32.33
N ARG A 670 49.11 -20.00 32.09
CA ARG A 670 48.75 -21.17 31.30
C ARG A 670 47.51 -21.85 31.88
N ASP A 671 46.51 -22.08 31.05
CA ASP A 671 45.25 -22.76 31.38
C ASP A 671 44.75 -23.50 30.14
N GLU A 672 44.86 -24.82 30.14
CA GLU A 672 44.50 -25.65 29.00
C GLU A 672 42.98 -25.81 28.83
N VAL A 673 42.22 -25.70 29.92
CA VAL A 673 40.74 -25.74 29.89
C VAL A 673 40.22 -24.47 29.23
N GLU A 674 40.81 -23.33 29.59
CA GLU A 674 40.48 -22.03 29.01
C GLU A 674 40.92 -21.95 27.54
N ALA A 675 42.11 -22.48 27.21
CA ALA A 675 42.57 -22.58 25.83
C ALA A 675 41.61 -23.42 24.97
N LEU A 676 41.20 -24.58 25.47
CA LEU A 676 40.25 -25.46 24.78
C LEU A 676 38.89 -24.78 24.57
N ALA A 677 38.41 -24.01 25.54
CA ALA A 677 37.15 -23.26 25.43
C ALA A 677 37.20 -22.24 24.28
N TRP A 678 38.26 -21.43 24.21
CA TRP A 678 38.42 -20.42 23.15
C TRP A 678 38.68 -21.03 21.76
N PHE A 679 39.46 -22.11 21.67
CA PHE A 679 39.62 -22.85 20.41
C PHE A 679 38.29 -23.45 19.93
N THR A 680 37.47 -23.97 20.85
CA THR A 680 36.15 -24.52 20.51
C THR A 680 35.23 -23.45 19.93
N LEU A 681 35.27 -22.21 20.43
CA LEU A 681 34.47 -21.11 19.89
C LEU A 681 34.92 -20.71 18.49
N ALA A 682 36.22 -20.55 18.26
CA ALA A 682 36.75 -20.23 16.93
C ALA A 682 36.44 -21.36 15.92
N ALA A 683 36.57 -22.62 16.33
CA ALA A 683 36.26 -23.79 15.51
C ALA A 683 34.77 -23.84 15.09
N ARG A 684 33.84 -23.47 15.99
CA ARG A 684 32.41 -23.37 15.66
C ARG A 684 32.12 -22.33 14.58
N GLN A 685 33.00 -21.34 14.44
CA GLN A 685 32.91 -20.28 13.43
C GLN A 685 33.73 -20.60 12.17
N GLY A 686 34.27 -21.81 12.04
CA GLY A 686 34.94 -22.31 10.84
C GLY A 686 36.46 -22.14 10.82
N ASP A 687 37.10 -21.78 11.93
CA ASP A 687 38.56 -21.72 12.02
C ASP A 687 39.16 -23.13 12.13
N GLU A 688 39.79 -23.59 11.04
CA GLU A 688 40.33 -24.95 10.93
C GLU A 688 41.54 -25.18 11.85
N ASP A 689 42.40 -24.17 12.04
CA ASP A 689 43.55 -24.24 12.93
C ASP A 689 43.08 -24.35 14.39
N ALA A 690 42.05 -23.61 14.78
CA ALA A 690 41.43 -23.73 16.08
C ALA A 690 40.77 -25.11 16.28
N ALA A 691 40.11 -25.66 15.25
CA ALA A 691 39.51 -26.98 15.31
C ALA A 691 40.55 -28.08 15.55
N GLU A 692 41.69 -28.03 14.86
CA GLU A 692 42.78 -28.98 15.06
C GLU A 692 43.42 -28.82 16.44
N ASN A 693 43.69 -27.59 16.89
CA ASN A 693 44.23 -27.34 18.22
C ASN A 693 43.26 -27.77 19.33
N ALA A 694 41.94 -27.55 19.17
CA ALA A 694 40.92 -28.05 20.08
C ALA A 694 40.91 -29.59 20.13
N ARG A 695 40.97 -30.24 18.97
CA ARG A 695 40.98 -31.71 18.85
C ARG A 695 42.19 -32.32 19.56
N VAL A 696 43.38 -31.80 19.29
CA VAL A 696 44.62 -32.28 19.92
C VAL A 696 44.61 -32.05 21.42
N LEU A 697 44.17 -30.87 21.87
CA LEU A 697 44.13 -30.54 23.29
C LEU A 697 43.07 -31.35 24.05
N ALA A 698 41.91 -31.61 23.43
CA ALA A 698 40.87 -32.46 24.02
C ALA A 698 41.31 -33.92 24.18
N GLN A 699 42.20 -34.44 23.32
CA GLN A 699 42.79 -35.78 23.48
C GLN A 699 43.79 -35.85 24.64
N GLN A 700 44.43 -34.73 24.97
CA GLN A 700 45.41 -34.63 26.06
C GLN A 700 44.73 -34.40 27.42
N LEU A 701 43.55 -33.80 27.43
CA LEU A 701 42.77 -33.50 28.62
C LEU A 701 41.81 -34.64 28.98
N GLY A 702 41.57 -34.84 30.28
CA GLY A 702 40.57 -35.81 30.75
C GLY A 702 39.13 -35.34 30.50
N ASN A 703 38.19 -36.29 30.44
CA ASN A 703 36.76 -36.02 30.14
C ASN A 703 36.14 -34.90 30.99
N ALA A 704 36.53 -34.78 32.27
CA ALA A 704 36.04 -33.73 33.16
C ALA A 704 36.51 -32.32 32.74
N ALA A 705 37.78 -32.18 32.35
CA ALA A 705 38.35 -30.92 31.88
C ALA A 705 37.78 -30.51 30.51
N VAL A 706 37.51 -31.48 29.63
CA VAL A 706 36.83 -31.24 28.34
C VAL A 706 35.38 -30.78 28.55
N ALA A 707 34.65 -31.40 29.49
CA ALA A 707 33.30 -30.98 29.82
C ALA A 707 33.28 -29.54 30.40
N GLU A 708 34.23 -29.22 31.28
CA GLU A 708 34.38 -27.87 31.82
C GLU A 708 34.71 -26.83 30.74
N ALA A 709 35.61 -27.15 29.81
CA ALA A 709 35.94 -26.27 28.68
C ALA A 709 34.72 -26.00 27.78
N ARG A 710 33.90 -27.04 27.53
CA ARG A 710 32.65 -26.91 26.77
C ARG A 710 31.66 -25.98 27.48
N GLU A 711 31.50 -26.13 28.79
CA GLU A 711 30.63 -25.25 29.57
C GLU A 711 31.12 -23.79 29.53
N ARG A 712 32.43 -23.55 29.67
CA ARG A 712 33.03 -22.21 29.54
C ARG A 712 32.76 -21.61 28.16
N ALA A 713 32.98 -22.38 27.09
CA ALA A 713 32.69 -21.95 25.73
C ALA A 713 31.21 -21.59 25.54
N ASP A 714 30.28 -22.41 26.05
CA ASP A 714 28.85 -22.15 25.95
C ASP A 714 28.43 -20.90 26.77
N ARG A 715 29.07 -20.64 27.91
CA ARG A 715 28.88 -19.38 28.66
C ARG A 715 29.39 -18.16 27.90
N TYR A 716 30.54 -18.23 27.25
CA TYR A 716 31.05 -17.11 26.44
C TYR A 716 30.22 -16.89 25.17
N ALA A 717 29.72 -17.96 24.55
CA ALA A 717 28.78 -17.87 23.43
C ALA A 717 27.48 -17.16 23.84
N SER A 718 26.91 -17.49 25.00
CA SER A 718 25.65 -16.86 25.45
C SER A 718 25.81 -15.38 25.82
N LEU A 719 26.96 -14.99 26.38
CA LEU A 719 27.28 -13.58 26.69
C LEU A 719 27.51 -12.73 25.44
N SER A 720 27.97 -13.34 24.35
CA SER A 720 28.26 -12.68 23.07
C SER A 720 27.10 -12.77 22.06
N GLY A 721 25.97 -13.38 22.44
CA GLY A 721 24.77 -13.52 21.60
C GLY A 721 24.82 -14.70 20.59
N ALA A 722 25.80 -15.61 20.70
CA ALA A 722 25.90 -16.80 19.87
C ALA A 722 25.04 -17.96 20.41
N ALA A 723 24.39 -18.70 19.51
CA ALA A 723 23.44 -19.77 19.86
C ALA A 723 24.10 -20.91 20.67
N PRO A 724 23.44 -21.44 21.73
CA PRO A 724 23.96 -22.57 22.51
C PRO A 724 23.91 -23.90 21.73
N THR A 725 24.81 -24.84 22.06
CA THR A 725 24.83 -26.16 21.41
C THR A 725 23.60 -26.99 21.79
N LYS A 726 22.91 -27.58 20.78
CA LYS A 726 22.09 -28.78 21.03
C LYS A 726 23.01 -29.97 21.33
N PRO A 727 22.58 -30.89 22.21
CA PRO A 727 23.42 -31.97 22.73
C PRO A 727 24.01 -32.88 21.67
#